data_AF-A0A8J4YE73-F1
#
_entry.id   AF-A0A8J4YE73-F1
#
_cell.length_a   1.000
_cell.length_b   1.000
_cell.length_c   1.000
_cell.angle_alpha   90.00
_cell.angle_beta   90.00
_cell.angle_gamma   90.00
#
_symmetry.space_group_name_H-M   'P 1'
#
loop_
_entity.id
_entity.type
_entity.pdbx_description
1 polymer ?
#
loop_
_entity_poly.entity_id
_entity_poly.type
_entity_poly.pdbx_seq_one_letter_code
_entity_poly.pdbx_strand_id
1 'polypeptide(L)'
;MAVSKELRGRKVDISEPPPAVQRQASRRPATRSATETFLIGYPSSSISGSELPINRQAFQYFLHLQSLPENTGNPKHQNLANETVEAIIPFWQMARIKTMTKYNAAQHFMTLHKKHRDLARNKGRTGDPGGKRSAFVLELDSLFDIGASDAIQEIERNRLLSREKKDKDIRLYQDQKTERKAHMSGHDKIFGSRSQQQAERAARLQQREEQDMNLSQNFYNLSAATQRRTAADVSTWADPTDSEGNAEDMDYQQPRPGCSHHQDTVTLTFPRRVMECVDICSTADRLGLSDNQVTALVSATLKAGGADLDKFVISTSTTRRNRMLTRYHISQEYMAAFSEDPPKYAALHWDGKMLRDVLGSDSWTTSETLAVLVSGPPAYPEGKLLGVPVIDSSTGTAQAEASMDLLEAWGLTGVITALVFDTTTSNSGVHRGAAKLLEQQLDRKVFYLACRHHILEVLVGAVWENLFGKVKSPENPWFKHFKDVWTDLTTDNPTTLSIRQKWLNKKKKECKEILQEILRSEKPPRADYREMAELTLIVLGDTPLRGIHWSRPGAIHQARWMARNLYSMKMFMFAEQLEYDEETVVKLERLNLFLGLFYTPMWMSSTLAADAPANDLQFMKDMMKFKRTDPEIAQAVLQKLENHNWYLTQEVVPFALFGSRFSDKEKQDIAASCTPLRSQIASDEGNLCSLRLLPRRLWLI
;
A
#
# COMPACT_ATOMS: atom_id res chain seq x y z
N MET A 1 -33.61 -68.38 -35.09
CA MET A 1 -32.38 -69.18 -35.38
C MET A 1 -31.48 -69.01 -34.16
N ALA A 2 -31.55 -69.94 -33.21
CA ALA A 2 -30.70 -71.14 -33.09
C ALA A 2 -29.52 -70.87 -32.12
N VAL A 3 -29.60 -71.36 -30.87
CA VAL A 3 -28.82 -72.52 -30.31
C VAL A 3 -27.39 -72.12 -29.89
N SER A 4 -26.80 -72.50 -28.74
CA SER A 4 -27.23 -73.06 -27.43
C SER A 4 -25.97 -73.20 -26.51
N LYS A 5 -26.14 -73.64 -25.24
CA LYS A 5 -25.11 -74.18 -24.29
C LYS A 5 -24.12 -73.20 -23.64
N GLU A 6 -23.54 -73.45 -22.45
CA GLU A 6 -23.81 -74.29 -21.24
C GLU A 6 -22.87 -73.70 -20.14
N LEU A 7 -23.35 -73.19 -18.99
CA LEU A 7 -23.56 -73.88 -17.70
C LEU A 7 -22.50 -74.91 -17.24
N ARG A 8 -21.77 -74.57 -16.14
CA ARG A 8 -21.20 -75.42 -15.05
C ARG A 8 -20.37 -74.51 -14.11
N GLY A 9 -20.38 -74.58 -12.77
CA GLY A 9 -21.18 -75.39 -11.83
C GLY A 9 -20.33 -76.31 -10.92
N ARG A 10 -19.97 -75.84 -9.71
CA ARG A 10 -19.50 -76.59 -8.52
C ARG A 10 -19.20 -75.60 -7.37
N LYS A 11 -19.29 -75.87 -6.06
CA LYS A 11 -20.15 -76.66 -5.13
C LYS A 11 -19.35 -76.73 -3.80
N VAL A 12 -19.98 -76.41 -2.66
CA VAL A 12 -19.74 -76.95 -1.28
C VAL A 12 -18.35 -76.64 -0.65
N ASP A 13 -18.14 -75.95 0.48
CA ASP A 13 -18.80 -75.81 1.82
C ASP A 13 -18.06 -76.61 2.94
N ILE A 14 -18.18 -76.12 4.20
CA ILE A 14 -17.78 -76.69 5.51
C ILE A 14 -16.29 -76.62 5.93
N SER A 15 -15.95 -75.73 6.89
CA SER A 15 -15.61 -76.13 8.29
C SER A 15 -15.11 -74.96 9.19
N GLU A 16 -15.85 -74.70 10.27
CA GLU A 16 -15.63 -73.80 11.43
C GLU A 16 -14.64 -74.38 12.49
N PRO A 17 -14.43 -73.79 13.71
CA PRO A 17 -14.76 -72.46 14.30
C PRO A 17 -13.44 -71.77 14.78
N PRO A 18 -13.18 -71.28 16.03
CA PRO A 18 -13.93 -70.58 17.12
C PRO A 18 -13.21 -69.26 17.58
N PRO A 19 -13.44 -68.65 18.79
CA PRO A 19 -14.58 -68.62 19.71
C PRO A 19 -15.12 -67.20 20.06
N ALA A 20 -16.23 -67.20 20.80
CA ALA A 20 -17.05 -66.12 21.35
C ALA A 20 -16.39 -64.90 22.05
N VAL A 21 -17.05 -63.73 21.91
CA VAL A 21 -17.31 -62.75 23.00
C VAL A 21 -18.79 -62.32 22.97
N GLN A 22 -19.31 -61.81 24.08
CA GLN A 22 -20.72 -61.89 24.50
C GLN A 22 -21.71 -60.90 23.85
N ARG A 23 -22.99 -61.31 23.86
CA ARG A 23 -24.16 -60.44 23.63
C ARG A 23 -24.32 -59.41 24.75
N GLN A 24 -24.79 -58.21 24.42
CA GLN A 24 -25.78 -57.51 25.24
C GLN A 24 -26.96 -57.03 24.39
N ALA A 25 -28.16 -57.11 24.99
CA ALA A 25 -29.42 -56.90 24.30
C ALA A 25 -29.90 -55.44 24.37
N SER A 26 -30.76 -55.11 23.40
CA SER A 26 -31.61 -53.91 23.29
C SER A 26 -31.71 -52.97 24.51
N ARG A 27 -31.37 -51.69 24.30
CA ARG A 27 -32.14 -50.60 24.89
C ARG A 27 -33.15 -50.08 23.86
N ARG A 28 -34.41 -49.97 24.26
CA ARG A 28 -35.50 -49.38 23.46
C ARG A 28 -35.19 -47.90 23.14
N PRO A 29 -35.72 -47.34 22.04
CA PRO A 29 -35.41 -45.97 21.64
C PRO A 29 -35.89 -44.96 22.69
N ALA A 30 -35.02 -44.03 23.07
CA ALA A 30 -35.39 -42.88 23.89
C ALA A 30 -36.24 -41.93 23.05
N THR A 31 -37.55 -41.92 23.31
CA THR A 31 -38.51 -41.05 22.63
C THR A 31 -38.33 -39.58 23.02
N ARG A 32 -37.52 -38.86 22.23
CA ARG A 32 -37.82 -37.48 21.84
C ARG A 32 -37.93 -37.47 20.33
N SER A 33 -39.10 -37.11 19.82
CA SER A 33 -39.41 -37.06 18.39
C SER A 33 -38.43 -36.14 17.66
N ALA A 34 -37.73 -36.67 16.66
CA ALA A 34 -37.07 -35.84 15.66
C ALA A 34 -38.17 -35.14 14.84
N THR A 35 -38.54 -33.93 15.25
CA THR A 35 -39.61 -33.17 14.61
C THR A 35 -39.18 -32.84 13.18
N GLU A 36 -39.96 -33.28 12.20
CA GLU A 36 -39.73 -32.95 10.80
C GLU A 36 -39.71 -31.42 10.62
N THR A 37 -38.59 -30.90 10.15
CA THR A 37 -38.42 -29.46 9.94
C THR A 37 -38.91 -29.10 8.55
N PHE A 38 -39.91 -28.22 8.50
CA PHE A 38 -40.59 -27.73 7.29
C PHE A 38 -39.63 -27.54 6.10
N LEU A 39 -39.91 -28.21 4.98
CA LEU A 39 -39.13 -28.28 3.72
C LEU A 39 -37.74 -28.95 3.79
N ILE A 40 -37.13 -29.11 4.97
CA ILE A 40 -35.77 -29.66 5.13
C ILE A 40 -35.78 -31.17 5.40
N GLY A 41 -36.73 -31.65 6.20
CA GLY A 41 -36.80 -33.03 6.70
C GLY A 41 -36.23 -33.18 8.11
N TYR A 42 -35.56 -34.30 8.39
CA TYR A 42 -35.04 -34.65 9.71
C TYR A 42 -33.59 -34.20 9.94
N PRO A 43 -33.18 -33.86 11.18
CA PRO A 43 -31.78 -33.62 11.52
C PRO A 43 -30.90 -34.86 11.23
N SER A 44 -29.65 -34.65 10.81
CA SER A 44 -28.65 -35.70 10.59
C SER A 44 -27.37 -35.42 11.37
N SER A 45 -26.87 -36.42 12.10
CA SER A 45 -25.62 -36.30 12.86
C SER A 45 -24.35 -36.43 12.01
N SER A 46 -24.49 -36.68 10.71
CA SER A 46 -23.36 -36.74 9.78
C SER A 46 -23.73 -36.23 8.39
N ILE A 47 -22.73 -35.68 7.72
CA ILE A 47 -22.73 -35.44 6.27
C ILE A 47 -22.01 -36.65 5.66
N SER A 48 -22.58 -37.25 4.61
CA SER A 48 -22.02 -38.45 3.98
C SER A 48 -22.31 -38.47 2.48
N GLY A 49 -21.44 -39.15 1.73
CA GLY A 49 -21.51 -39.26 0.27
C GLY A 49 -20.12 -39.17 -0.38
N SER A 50 -20.03 -39.56 -1.63
CA SER A 50 -18.85 -39.40 -2.51
C SER A 50 -18.95 -38.16 -3.41
N GLU A 51 -19.86 -37.26 -3.10
CA GLU A 51 -20.15 -36.00 -3.81
C GLU A 51 -19.83 -34.79 -2.92
N LEU A 52 -19.81 -33.59 -3.50
CA LEU A 52 -19.75 -32.35 -2.73
C LEU A 52 -21.11 -32.08 -2.05
N PRO A 53 -21.16 -31.72 -0.75
CA PRO A 53 -22.41 -31.61 -0.01
C PRO A 53 -23.45 -30.65 -0.63
N ILE A 54 -24.72 -31.04 -0.56
CA ILE A 54 -25.86 -30.20 -0.97
C ILE A 54 -26.36 -29.32 0.17
N ASN A 55 -27.09 -28.27 -0.19
CA ASN A 55 -27.71 -27.32 0.73
C ASN A 55 -28.57 -28.01 1.81
N ARG A 56 -29.30 -29.07 1.46
CA ARG A 56 -30.09 -29.88 2.40
C ARG A 56 -29.24 -30.57 3.47
N GLN A 57 -28.11 -31.17 3.09
CA GLN A 57 -27.23 -31.87 4.03
C GLN A 57 -26.61 -30.91 5.04
N ALA A 58 -26.18 -29.73 4.59
CA ALA A 58 -25.72 -28.65 5.46
C ALA A 58 -26.77 -28.27 6.51
N PHE A 59 -28.03 -28.10 6.08
CA PHE A 59 -29.13 -27.81 7.00
C PHE A 59 -29.45 -28.94 7.97
N GLN A 60 -29.47 -30.19 7.52
CA GLN A 60 -29.77 -31.34 8.37
C GLN A 60 -28.71 -31.50 9.48
N TYR A 61 -27.45 -31.21 9.16
CA TYR A 61 -26.36 -31.16 10.15
C TYR A 61 -26.47 -29.96 11.11
N PHE A 62 -26.78 -28.76 10.60
CA PHE A 62 -27.05 -27.58 11.44
C PHE A 62 -28.19 -27.80 12.44
N LEU A 63 -29.28 -28.44 12.00
CA LEU A 63 -30.41 -28.80 12.86
C LEU A 63 -30.02 -29.85 13.91
N HIS A 64 -29.08 -30.75 13.59
CA HIS A 64 -28.55 -31.68 14.57
C HIS A 64 -27.73 -30.94 15.64
N LEU A 65 -26.80 -30.07 15.25
CA LEU A 65 -26.03 -29.24 16.18
C LEU A 65 -26.94 -28.40 17.08
N GLN A 66 -28.02 -27.83 16.55
CA GLN A 66 -29.03 -27.09 17.31
C GLN A 66 -29.82 -27.98 18.30
N SER A 67 -29.94 -29.28 18.04
CA SER A 67 -30.63 -30.24 18.91
C SER A 67 -29.77 -30.80 20.05
N LEU A 68 -28.45 -30.57 20.02
CA LEU A 68 -27.52 -31.05 21.05
C LEU A 68 -27.76 -30.33 22.39
N PRO A 69 -27.69 -31.03 23.55
CA PRO A 69 -27.97 -30.43 24.86
C PRO A 69 -27.15 -29.16 25.15
N GLU A 70 -25.87 -29.16 24.79
CA GLU A 70 -24.92 -28.04 24.92
C GLU A 70 -25.39 -26.78 24.19
N ASN A 71 -26.17 -26.94 23.12
CA ASN A 71 -26.69 -25.90 22.25
C ASN A 71 -28.19 -25.57 22.50
N THR A 72 -28.80 -26.08 23.56
CA THR A 72 -30.21 -25.76 23.89
C THR A 72 -30.39 -24.38 24.57
N GLY A 73 -29.30 -23.72 24.99
CA GLY A 73 -29.28 -22.44 25.71
C GLY A 73 -29.32 -21.16 24.85
N ASN A 74 -29.92 -21.19 23.67
CA ASN A 74 -29.97 -20.08 22.70
C ASN A 74 -28.58 -19.66 22.12
N PRO A 75 -27.84 -20.59 21.48
CA PRO A 75 -26.53 -20.32 20.88
C PRO A 75 -26.65 -19.29 19.75
N LYS A 76 -25.59 -18.50 19.55
CA LYS A 76 -25.49 -17.63 18.38
C LYS A 76 -25.53 -18.50 17.12
N HIS A 77 -26.56 -18.37 16.29
CA HIS A 77 -26.70 -19.12 15.04
C HIS A 77 -25.46 -19.05 14.13
N GLN A 78 -24.66 -17.98 14.24
CA GLN A 78 -23.38 -17.84 13.55
C GLN A 78 -22.35 -18.90 13.95
N ASN A 79 -22.30 -19.32 15.22
CA ASN A 79 -21.38 -20.34 15.70
C ASN A 79 -21.73 -21.70 15.10
N LEU A 80 -23.02 -22.09 15.19
CA LEU A 80 -23.54 -23.31 14.58
C LEU A 80 -23.35 -23.33 13.04
N ALA A 81 -23.44 -22.16 12.38
CA ALA A 81 -23.15 -22.03 10.95
C ALA A 81 -21.65 -22.23 10.65
N ASN A 82 -20.76 -21.71 11.51
CA ASN A 82 -19.32 -21.96 11.38
C ASN A 82 -19.00 -23.45 11.56
N GLU A 83 -19.52 -24.11 12.60
CA GLU A 83 -19.35 -25.56 12.84
C GLU A 83 -19.90 -26.41 11.69
N THR A 84 -21.05 -26.01 11.11
CA THR A 84 -21.63 -26.67 9.93
C THR A 84 -20.70 -26.56 8.71
N VAL A 85 -20.09 -25.38 8.49
CA VAL A 85 -19.12 -25.18 7.41
C VAL A 85 -17.83 -25.96 7.66
N GLU A 86 -17.37 -26.07 8.92
CA GLU A 86 -16.19 -26.87 9.26
C GLU A 86 -16.38 -28.37 9.01
N ALA A 87 -17.60 -28.90 9.18
CA ALA A 87 -17.93 -30.27 8.79
C ALA A 87 -18.00 -30.49 7.26
N ILE A 88 -18.23 -29.42 6.48
CA ILE A 88 -18.34 -29.47 5.01
C ILE A 88 -16.98 -29.31 4.31
N ILE A 89 -16.08 -28.49 4.85
CA ILE A 89 -14.75 -28.21 4.26
C ILE A 89 -13.96 -29.49 3.90
N PRO A 90 -13.93 -30.57 4.71
CA PRO A 90 -13.25 -31.81 4.35
C PRO A 90 -13.68 -32.42 3.00
N PHE A 91 -14.96 -32.27 2.59
CA PHE A 91 -15.43 -32.76 1.29
C PHE A 91 -14.83 -31.97 0.12
N TRP A 92 -14.69 -30.66 0.29
CA TRP A 92 -14.05 -29.78 -0.70
C TRP A 92 -12.54 -29.99 -0.76
N GLN A 93 -11.90 -30.26 0.38
CA GLN A 93 -10.50 -30.68 0.46
C GLN A 93 -10.26 -32.04 -0.21
N MET A 94 -11.16 -33.02 -0.03
CA MET A 94 -11.10 -34.30 -0.76
C MET A 94 -11.23 -34.12 -2.27
N ALA A 95 -12.10 -33.20 -2.72
CA ALA A 95 -12.22 -32.81 -4.13
C ALA A 95 -11.06 -31.94 -4.64
N ARG A 96 -10.17 -31.47 -3.77
CA ARG A 96 -9.04 -30.54 -4.07
C ARG A 96 -9.49 -29.20 -4.65
N ILE A 97 -10.70 -28.77 -4.36
CA ILE A 97 -11.27 -27.48 -4.80
C ILE A 97 -11.10 -26.50 -3.65
N LYS A 98 -10.34 -25.42 -3.86
CA LYS A 98 -10.19 -24.35 -2.87
C LYS A 98 -11.53 -23.72 -2.54
N THR A 99 -11.78 -23.56 -1.25
CA THR A 99 -12.99 -22.93 -0.73
C THR A 99 -12.79 -21.42 -0.56
N MET A 100 -13.88 -20.66 -0.58
CA MET A 100 -13.92 -19.31 -0.03
C MET A 100 -13.59 -19.31 1.47
N THR A 101 -13.43 -18.13 2.07
CA THR A 101 -13.16 -18.01 3.52
C THR A 101 -14.27 -18.64 4.36
N LYS A 102 -13.92 -19.25 5.50
CA LYS A 102 -14.89 -19.83 6.47
C LYS A 102 -16.03 -18.87 6.79
N TYR A 103 -15.69 -17.58 6.98
CA TYR A 103 -16.66 -16.51 7.25
C TYR A 103 -17.66 -16.34 6.10
N ASN A 104 -17.21 -16.25 4.84
CA ASN A 104 -18.09 -16.08 3.68
C ASN A 104 -19.00 -17.30 3.47
N ALA A 105 -18.46 -18.51 3.64
CA ALA A 105 -19.24 -19.74 3.60
C ALA A 105 -20.32 -19.79 4.70
N ALA A 106 -20.00 -19.33 5.91
CA ALA A 106 -20.97 -19.24 7.00
C ALA A 106 -22.02 -18.13 6.76
N GLN A 107 -21.66 -17.00 6.12
CA GLN A 107 -22.64 -15.99 5.68
C GLN A 107 -23.56 -16.50 4.57
N HIS A 108 -23.05 -17.33 3.65
CA HIS A 108 -23.85 -18.02 2.65
C HIS A 108 -24.89 -18.93 3.32
N PHE A 109 -24.47 -19.78 4.26
CA PHE A 109 -25.38 -20.61 5.05
C PHE A 109 -26.41 -19.77 5.83
N MET A 110 -25.98 -18.69 6.49
CA MET A 110 -26.88 -17.81 7.26
C MET A 110 -27.92 -17.11 6.37
N THR A 111 -27.57 -16.78 5.12
CA THR A 111 -28.52 -16.24 4.12
C THR A 111 -29.57 -17.29 3.77
N LEU A 112 -29.17 -18.55 3.56
CA LEU A 112 -30.07 -19.66 3.27
C LEU A 112 -30.99 -20.00 4.47
N HIS A 113 -30.44 -19.98 5.69
CA HIS A 113 -31.19 -20.13 6.94
C HIS A 113 -32.21 -18.99 7.14
N LYS A 114 -31.89 -17.75 6.76
CA LYS A 114 -32.85 -16.65 6.76
C LYS A 114 -34.03 -16.91 5.79
N LYS A 115 -33.74 -17.32 4.54
CA LYS A 115 -34.78 -17.72 3.56
C LYS A 115 -35.72 -18.78 4.13
N HIS A 116 -35.17 -19.85 4.72
CA HIS A 116 -35.95 -20.92 5.36
C HIS A 116 -36.86 -20.38 6.45
N ARG A 117 -36.34 -19.53 7.36
CA ARG A 117 -37.11 -18.94 8.46
C ARG A 117 -38.29 -18.10 7.96
N ASP A 118 -38.08 -17.31 6.92
CA ASP A 118 -39.13 -16.45 6.34
C ASP A 118 -40.22 -17.28 5.62
N LEU A 119 -39.87 -18.41 5.01
CA LEU A 119 -40.83 -19.39 4.49
C LEU A 119 -41.58 -20.13 5.63
N ALA A 120 -40.87 -20.54 6.68
CA ALA A 120 -41.43 -21.26 7.83
C ALA A 120 -42.45 -20.44 8.63
N ARG A 121 -42.32 -19.11 8.67
CA ARG A 121 -43.34 -18.19 9.22
C ARG A 121 -44.71 -18.36 8.56
N ASN A 122 -44.74 -18.76 7.29
CA ASN A 122 -45.95 -18.94 6.50
C ASN A 122 -46.34 -20.42 6.30
N LYS A 123 -45.83 -21.34 7.13
CA LYS A 123 -46.04 -22.81 6.98
C LYS A 123 -47.51 -23.24 6.92
N GLY A 124 -48.42 -22.52 7.57
CA GLY A 124 -49.85 -22.85 7.60
C GLY A 124 -50.65 -22.52 6.32
N ARG A 125 -50.06 -21.81 5.35
CA ARG A 125 -50.73 -21.50 4.08
C ARG A 125 -50.68 -22.72 3.15
N THR A 126 -51.81 -23.15 2.59
CA THR A 126 -51.90 -24.38 1.79
C THR A 126 -51.37 -24.27 0.35
N GLY A 127 -51.33 -23.07 -0.23
CA GLY A 127 -50.74 -22.83 -1.57
C GLY A 127 -49.30 -22.34 -1.56
N ASP A 128 -48.64 -22.33 -2.73
CA ASP A 128 -47.30 -21.78 -2.97
C ASP A 128 -47.32 -20.58 -3.97
N PRO A 129 -47.73 -19.36 -3.54
CA PRO A 129 -47.84 -18.21 -4.44
C PRO A 129 -46.47 -17.81 -5.01
N GLY A 130 -46.35 -17.89 -6.34
CA GLY A 130 -45.09 -17.61 -7.05
C GLY A 130 -44.03 -18.70 -6.93
N GLY A 131 -44.41 -19.93 -6.58
CA GLY A 131 -43.50 -21.09 -6.62
C GLY A 131 -42.33 -21.03 -5.63
N LYS A 132 -42.42 -20.22 -4.58
CA LYS A 132 -41.29 -19.90 -3.68
C LYS A 132 -40.84 -21.08 -2.83
N ARG A 133 -41.77 -21.93 -2.38
CA ARG A 133 -41.44 -23.17 -1.66
C ARG A 133 -40.82 -24.19 -2.61
N SER A 134 -41.39 -24.32 -3.80
CA SER A 134 -40.92 -25.23 -4.85
C SER A 134 -39.50 -24.86 -5.30
N ALA A 135 -39.24 -23.58 -5.55
CA ALA A 135 -37.91 -23.06 -5.86
C ALA A 135 -36.92 -23.25 -4.70
N PHE A 136 -37.35 -23.10 -3.44
CA PHE A 136 -36.49 -23.35 -2.29
C PHE A 136 -36.18 -24.84 -2.09
N VAL A 137 -37.08 -25.76 -2.46
CA VAL A 137 -36.77 -27.20 -2.47
C VAL A 137 -35.70 -27.52 -3.52
N LEU A 138 -35.81 -26.96 -4.73
CA LEU A 138 -34.76 -27.08 -5.75
C LEU A 138 -33.43 -26.43 -5.31
N GLU A 139 -33.49 -25.32 -4.54
CA GLU A 139 -32.30 -24.71 -3.92
C GLU A 139 -31.70 -25.61 -2.82
N LEU A 140 -32.51 -26.32 -2.03
CA LEU A 140 -32.03 -27.29 -1.03
C LEU A 140 -31.34 -28.51 -1.67
N ASP A 141 -31.79 -28.95 -2.84
CA ASP A 141 -31.24 -30.12 -3.52
C ASP A 141 -30.05 -29.79 -4.46
N SER A 142 -29.64 -28.51 -4.51
CA SER A 142 -28.44 -28.07 -5.23
C SER A 142 -27.18 -28.01 -4.34
N LEU A 143 -26.02 -27.83 -4.97
CA LEU A 143 -24.72 -27.74 -4.32
C LEU A 143 -24.67 -26.62 -3.27
N PHE A 144 -24.16 -26.92 -2.08
CA PHE A 144 -23.74 -25.89 -1.12
C PHE A 144 -22.38 -25.34 -1.56
N ASP A 145 -22.40 -24.46 -2.56
CA ASP A 145 -21.22 -24.02 -3.31
C ASP A 145 -20.36 -23.04 -2.52
N ILE A 146 -19.33 -23.58 -1.87
CA ILE A 146 -18.32 -22.81 -1.14
C ILE A 146 -17.00 -22.70 -1.91
N GLY A 147 -16.96 -22.99 -3.21
CA GLY A 147 -15.75 -22.83 -4.01
C GLY A 147 -15.29 -21.38 -4.09
N ALA A 148 -13.97 -21.15 -4.08
CA ALA A 148 -13.41 -19.81 -4.30
C ALA A 148 -13.64 -19.34 -5.74
N SER A 149 -13.66 -18.02 -5.95
CA SER A 149 -13.81 -17.41 -7.28
C SER A 149 -12.69 -17.77 -8.25
N ASP A 150 -11.50 -18.11 -7.73
CA ASP A 150 -10.32 -18.51 -8.48
C ASP A 150 -10.08 -20.04 -8.50
N ALA A 151 -11.00 -20.85 -7.93
CA ALA A 151 -10.75 -22.28 -7.71
C ALA A 151 -10.44 -23.08 -9.00
N ILE A 152 -11.05 -22.75 -10.14
CA ILE A 152 -10.71 -23.37 -11.44
C ILE A 152 -9.30 -22.99 -11.87
N GLN A 153 -8.93 -21.71 -11.73
CA GLN A 153 -7.62 -21.18 -12.13
C GLN A 153 -6.49 -21.76 -11.27
N GLU A 154 -6.76 -22.10 -10.02
CA GLU A 154 -5.80 -22.78 -9.15
C GLU A 154 -5.59 -24.26 -9.53
N ILE A 155 -6.67 -24.98 -9.90
CA ILE A 155 -6.55 -26.33 -10.49
C ILE A 155 -5.71 -26.27 -11.78
N GLU A 156 -5.94 -25.28 -12.64
CA GLU A 156 -5.14 -25.03 -13.85
C GLU A 156 -3.67 -24.71 -13.55
N ARG A 157 -3.39 -23.89 -12.52
CA ARG A 157 -2.02 -23.50 -12.10
C ARG A 157 -1.27 -24.61 -11.37
N ASN A 158 -1.96 -25.60 -10.80
CA ASN A 158 -1.36 -26.66 -9.99
C ASN A 158 -0.29 -27.46 -10.79
N ARG A 159 1.00 -27.25 -10.48
CA ARG A 159 2.11 -27.88 -11.23
C ARG A 159 2.30 -29.38 -10.89
N LEU A 160 1.60 -29.91 -9.89
CA LEU A 160 1.67 -31.31 -9.48
C LEU A 160 0.66 -32.21 -10.21
N LEU A 161 -0.34 -31.62 -10.90
CA LEU A 161 -1.35 -32.34 -11.67
C LEU A 161 -0.99 -32.38 -13.18
N SER A 162 -1.18 -33.55 -13.79
CA SER A 162 -1.19 -33.69 -15.26
C SER A 162 -2.42 -32.99 -15.86
N ARG A 163 -2.33 -32.58 -17.13
CA ARG A 163 -3.44 -31.92 -17.85
C ARG A 163 -4.75 -32.72 -17.77
N GLU A 164 -4.67 -34.03 -18.00
CA GLU A 164 -5.82 -34.94 -17.91
C GLU A 164 -6.46 -34.98 -16.51
N LYS A 165 -5.67 -34.86 -15.43
CA LYS A 165 -6.22 -34.79 -14.06
C LYS A 165 -6.89 -33.43 -13.81
N LYS A 166 -6.29 -32.32 -14.27
CA LYS A 166 -6.92 -30.98 -14.18
C LYS A 166 -8.26 -30.96 -14.89
N ASP A 167 -8.32 -31.50 -16.10
CA ASP A 167 -9.56 -31.57 -16.89
C ASP A 167 -10.64 -32.42 -16.17
N LYS A 168 -10.26 -33.48 -15.43
CA LYS A 168 -11.18 -34.27 -14.60
C LYS A 168 -11.66 -33.52 -13.37
N ASP A 169 -10.77 -32.84 -12.64
CA ASP A 169 -11.11 -32.08 -11.44
C ASP A 169 -12.02 -30.88 -11.78
N ILE A 170 -11.77 -30.20 -12.90
CA ILE A 170 -12.63 -29.12 -13.42
C ILE A 170 -14.00 -29.66 -13.85
N ARG A 171 -14.05 -30.79 -14.58
CA ARG A 171 -15.32 -31.43 -14.97
C ARG A 171 -16.13 -31.89 -13.77
N LEU A 172 -15.49 -32.44 -12.73
CA LEU A 172 -16.15 -32.77 -11.46
C LEU A 172 -16.80 -31.52 -10.86
N TYR A 173 -16.07 -30.41 -10.73
CA TYR A 173 -16.62 -29.19 -10.14
C TYR A 173 -17.78 -28.59 -10.96
N GLN A 174 -17.74 -28.70 -12.29
CA GLN A 174 -18.83 -28.27 -13.18
C GLN A 174 -20.06 -29.20 -13.12
N ASP A 175 -19.85 -30.52 -13.10
CA ASP A 175 -20.91 -31.52 -12.93
C ASP A 175 -21.64 -31.34 -11.59
N GLN A 176 -20.89 -31.10 -10.50
CA GLN A 176 -21.46 -30.95 -9.15
C GLN A 176 -22.37 -29.71 -8.99
N LYS A 177 -22.25 -28.71 -9.89
CA LYS A 177 -23.15 -27.55 -9.99
C LYS A 177 -24.41 -27.81 -10.82
N THR A 178 -24.49 -28.94 -11.52
CA THR A 178 -25.53 -29.23 -12.54
C THR A 178 -26.16 -30.60 -12.33
N GLU A 179 -25.76 -31.62 -13.12
CA GLU A 179 -26.39 -32.94 -13.12
C GLU A 179 -25.91 -33.87 -12.00
N ARG A 180 -24.77 -33.55 -11.36
CA ARG A 180 -24.21 -34.25 -10.19
C ARG A 180 -23.98 -35.76 -10.39
N LYS A 181 -23.56 -36.17 -11.60
CA LYS A 181 -23.32 -37.58 -11.97
C LYS A 181 -21.91 -38.07 -11.61
N ALA A 182 -20.98 -37.19 -11.28
CA ALA A 182 -19.61 -37.55 -10.96
C ALA A 182 -19.39 -37.76 -9.45
N HIS A 183 -18.53 -38.71 -9.10
CA HIS A 183 -18.19 -39.06 -7.72
C HIS A 183 -16.68 -39.02 -7.49
N MET A 184 -16.25 -38.63 -6.29
CA MET A 184 -14.87 -38.68 -5.84
C MET A 184 -14.40 -40.13 -5.64
N SER A 185 -13.29 -40.51 -6.28
CA SER A 185 -12.63 -41.80 -6.06
C SER A 185 -11.64 -41.74 -4.88
N GLY A 186 -11.28 -42.90 -4.32
CA GLY A 186 -10.38 -43.02 -3.17
C GLY A 186 -8.99 -42.37 -3.33
N HIS A 187 -8.34 -42.14 -2.19
CA HIS A 187 -7.16 -41.28 -2.02
C HIS A 187 -6.00 -41.55 -3.01
N ASP A 188 -5.68 -40.57 -3.86
CA ASP A 188 -4.57 -40.62 -4.82
C ASP A 188 -3.21 -40.53 -4.11
N LYS A 189 -2.66 -41.72 -3.80
CA LYS A 189 -1.40 -41.92 -3.07
C LYS A 189 -0.16 -41.32 -3.77
N ILE A 190 -0.18 -41.20 -5.10
CA ILE A 190 0.96 -40.69 -5.89
C ILE A 190 1.06 -39.17 -5.77
N PHE A 191 -0.08 -38.47 -5.71
CA PHE A 191 -0.10 -37.04 -5.44
C PHE A 191 0.25 -36.75 -3.96
N GLY A 192 -0.29 -37.54 -3.02
CA GLY A 192 -0.01 -37.40 -1.59
C GLY A 192 1.49 -37.43 -1.27
N SER A 193 2.22 -38.42 -1.78
CA SER A 193 3.67 -38.53 -1.56
C SER A 193 4.47 -37.36 -2.16
N ARG A 194 4.08 -36.83 -3.33
CA ARG A 194 4.72 -35.65 -3.93
C ARG A 194 4.46 -34.37 -3.13
N SER A 195 3.23 -34.18 -2.64
CA SER A 195 2.87 -33.05 -1.77
C SER A 195 3.61 -33.11 -0.43
N GLN A 196 3.71 -34.31 0.16
CA GLN A 196 4.44 -34.53 1.41
C GLN A 196 5.94 -34.27 1.27
N GLN A 197 6.57 -34.71 0.18
CA GLN A 197 7.99 -34.37 -0.13
C GLN A 197 8.21 -32.85 -0.33
N GLN A 198 7.22 -32.11 -0.80
CA GLN A 198 7.32 -30.65 -0.91
C GLN A 198 7.19 -29.97 0.46
N ALA A 199 6.27 -30.43 1.32
CA ALA A 199 6.14 -29.97 2.69
C ALA A 199 7.39 -30.26 3.53
N GLU A 200 7.98 -31.46 3.41
CA GLU A 200 9.26 -31.82 4.06
C GLU A 200 10.42 -30.92 3.60
N ARG A 201 10.45 -30.50 2.34
CA ARG A 201 11.46 -29.54 1.84
C ARG A 201 11.25 -28.15 2.41
N ALA A 202 10.01 -27.70 2.56
CA ALA A 202 9.68 -26.41 3.18
C ALA A 202 10.04 -26.41 4.68
N ALA A 203 9.70 -27.47 5.42
CA ALA A 203 10.08 -27.61 6.83
C ALA A 203 11.60 -27.65 7.03
N ARG A 204 12.35 -28.31 6.12
CA ARG A 204 13.83 -28.29 6.11
C ARG A 204 14.43 -26.92 5.75
N LEU A 205 13.69 -26.04 5.09
CA LEU A 205 14.10 -24.64 4.86
C LEU A 205 13.90 -23.82 6.14
N GLN A 206 12.73 -23.92 6.79
CA GLN A 206 12.45 -23.24 8.06
C GLN A 206 13.43 -23.65 9.17
N GLN A 207 13.73 -24.95 9.32
CA GLN A 207 14.75 -25.43 10.27
C GLN A 207 16.18 -24.92 9.95
N ARG A 208 16.47 -24.54 8.71
CA ARG A 208 17.74 -23.92 8.33
C ARG A 208 17.75 -22.43 8.63
N GLU A 209 16.62 -21.74 8.45
CA GLU A 209 16.45 -20.33 8.83
C GLU A 209 16.60 -20.16 10.36
N GLU A 210 16.03 -21.07 11.16
CA GLU A 210 16.25 -21.12 12.61
C GLU A 210 17.73 -21.41 13.00
N GLN A 211 18.43 -22.25 12.24
CA GLN A 211 19.86 -22.50 12.46
C GLN A 211 20.74 -21.30 12.07
N ASP A 212 20.42 -20.60 10.98
CA ASP A 212 21.13 -19.39 10.56
C ASP A 212 20.94 -18.24 11.58
N MET A 213 19.76 -18.10 12.21
CA MET A 213 19.58 -17.15 13.33
C MET A 213 20.46 -17.49 14.54
N ASN A 214 20.55 -18.77 14.92
CA ASN A 214 21.40 -19.20 16.04
C ASN A 214 22.91 -19.03 15.74
N LEU A 215 23.33 -19.16 14.49
CA LEU A 215 24.69 -18.84 14.04
C LEU A 215 24.98 -17.34 14.12
N SER A 216 24.01 -16.49 13.76
CA SER A 216 24.11 -15.03 13.88
C SER A 216 24.33 -14.57 15.34
N GLN A 217 23.60 -15.16 16.29
CA GLN A 217 23.76 -14.85 17.72
C GLN A 217 25.17 -15.19 18.25
N ASN A 218 25.75 -16.30 17.78
CA ASN A 218 27.11 -16.70 18.17
C ASN A 218 28.21 -15.82 17.56
N PHE A 219 27.99 -15.26 16.37
CA PHE A 219 28.95 -14.34 15.74
C PHE A 219 28.96 -12.97 16.43
N TYR A 220 27.80 -12.47 16.87
CA TYR A 220 27.66 -11.24 17.66
C TYR A 220 28.47 -11.30 18.98
N ASN A 221 28.41 -12.43 19.68
CA ASN A 221 29.20 -12.65 20.90
C ASN A 221 30.72 -12.64 20.64
N LEU A 222 31.15 -12.94 19.41
CA LEU A 222 32.56 -12.97 19.01
C LEU A 222 33.06 -11.58 18.60
N SER A 223 32.24 -10.76 17.91
CA SER A 223 32.61 -9.38 17.54
C SER A 223 32.68 -8.45 18.77
N ALA A 224 31.76 -8.62 19.73
CA ALA A 224 31.78 -7.90 21.01
C ALA A 224 33.02 -8.21 21.89
N ALA A 225 33.69 -9.35 21.64
CA ALA A 225 34.98 -9.67 22.27
C ALA A 225 36.16 -8.97 21.56
N THR A 226 36.07 -8.75 20.25
CA THR A 226 37.11 -8.09 19.44
C THR A 226 37.13 -6.57 19.61
N GLN A 227 35.96 -5.92 19.69
CA GLN A 227 35.87 -4.45 19.83
C GLN A 227 36.56 -3.89 21.09
N ARG A 228 36.78 -4.71 22.13
CA ARG A 228 37.56 -4.31 23.33
C ARG A 228 39.08 -4.17 23.10
N ARG A 229 39.61 -4.37 21.88
CA ARG A 229 41.06 -4.30 21.59
C ARG A 229 41.49 -3.22 20.60
N THR A 230 40.57 -2.49 19.97
CA THR A 230 40.88 -1.52 18.90
C THR A 230 40.32 -0.12 19.18
N ALA A 231 40.57 0.38 20.39
CA ALA A 231 40.15 1.72 20.83
C ALA A 231 41.26 2.78 20.63
N ALA A 232 42.07 2.64 19.59
CA ALA A 232 43.09 3.59 19.17
C ALA A 232 43.11 3.65 17.64
N ASP A 233 43.32 4.85 17.10
CA ASP A 233 43.35 5.22 15.67
C ASP A 233 42.03 5.08 14.90
N VAL A 234 41.13 6.06 15.12
CA VAL A 234 40.19 6.54 14.09
C VAL A 234 40.66 7.93 13.65
N SER A 235 41.15 8.03 12.42
CA SER A 235 41.52 9.30 11.78
C SER A 235 40.33 9.83 10.97
N THR A 236 40.04 11.12 11.12
CA THR A 236 38.89 11.83 10.54
C THR A 236 38.92 11.81 9.00
N TRP A 237 37.88 11.28 8.36
CA TRP A 237 37.69 11.40 6.92
C TRP A 237 36.93 12.69 6.59
N ALA A 238 37.54 13.54 5.76
CA ALA A 238 36.94 14.76 5.24
C ALA A 238 36.15 14.48 3.95
N ASP A 239 35.10 15.26 3.74
CA ASP A 239 34.19 15.18 2.60
C ASP A 239 34.86 15.74 1.32
N PRO A 240 34.87 15.04 0.17
CA PRO A 240 35.44 15.58 -1.07
C PRO A 240 34.45 16.50 -1.78
N THR A 241 34.79 17.78 -1.87
CA THR A 241 34.04 18.76 -2.68
C THR A 241 34.18 18.48 -4.18
N ASP A 242 33.05 18.36 -4.88
CA ASP A 242 33.01 18.31 -6.35
C ASP A 242 33.54 19.62 -6.95
N SER A 243 34.58 19.52 -7.79
CA SER A 243 35.09 20.61 -8.63
C SER A 243 34.83 20.25 -10.09
N GLU A 244 33.91 20.96 -10.74
CA GLU A 244 33.73 20.86 -12.20
C GLU A 244 35.02 21.29 -12.91
N GLY A 245 35.54 20.43 -13.79
CA GLY A 245 36.72 20.68 -14.60
C GLY A 245 36.54 20.07 -15.99
N ASN A 246 36.64 20.91 -17.03
CA ASN A 246 36.43 20.50 -18.42
C ASN A 246 37.36 19.36 -18.83
N ALA A 247 36.78 18.28 -19.36
CA ALA A 247 37.51 17.27 -20.10
C ALA A 247 37.49 17.63 -21.60
N GLU A 248 38.59 18.20 -22.11
CA GLU A 248 38.86 18.24 -23.55
C GLU A 248 39.27 16.83 -24.02
N ASP A 249 38.84 16.43 -25.22
CA ASP A 249 39.17 15.14 -25.82
C ASP A 249 40.69 15.01 -26.02
N MET A 250 41.34 14.23 -25.15
CA MET A 250 42.76 13.89 -25.24
C MET A 250 42.96 12.64 -26.10
N ASP A 251 43.39 12.87 -27.33
CA ASP A 251 43.71 11.85 -28.32
C ASP A 251 44.76 10.83 -27.80
N TYR A 252 44.59 9.56 -28.15
CA TYR A 252 45.34 8.45 -27.55
C TYR A 252 46.82 8.45 -27.97
N GLN A 253 47.68 9.05 -27.13
CA GLN A 253 49.14 8.97 -27.32
C GLN A 253 49.69 7.62 -26.86
N GLN A 254 50.36 6.90 -27.77
CA GLN A 254 51.04 5.64 -27.43
C GLN A 254 52.16 5.87 -26.38
N PRO A 255 52.30 5.00 -25.37
CA PRO A 255 53.38 5.11 -24.38
C PRO A 255 54.76 4.97 -25.03
N ARG A 256 55.64 5.95 -24.79
CA ARG A 256 57.07 5.83 -25.13
C ARG A 256 57.76 4.92 -24.10
N PRO A 257 58.59 3.93 -24.51
CA PRO A 257 59.29 3.07 -23.57
C PRO A 257 60.43 3.84 -22.88
N GLY A 258 60.29 4.05 -21.57
CA GLY A 258 61.31 4.65 -20.71
C GLY A 258 61.14 4.17 -19.26
N CYS A 259 62.20 3.61 -18.69
CA CYS A 259 62.12 2.82 -17.46
C CYS A 259 61.65 3.60 -16.21
N SER A 260 60.68 3.02 -15.50
CA SER A 260 60.87 2.72 -14.08
C SER A 260 60.43 1.27 -13.82
N HIS A 261 61.17 0.54 -12.98
CA HIS A 261 60.79 -0.81 -12.56
C HIS A 261 59.75 -0.73 -11.42
N HIS A 262 58.58 -0.17 -11.70
CA HIS A 262 57.40 -0.56 -10.94
C HIS A 262 57.03 -2.01 -11.34
N GLN A 263 56.57 -2.80 -10.38
CA GLN A 263 55.95 -4.07 -10.70
C GLN A 263 54.61 -3.76 -11.40
N ASP A 264 54.41 -4.26 -12.62
CA ASP A 264 53.15 -4.10 -13.36
C ASP A 264 51.93 -4.74 -12.66
N THR A 265 52.17 -5.47 -11.56
CA THR A 265 51.16 -6.19 -10.77
C THR A 265 51.34 -5.92 -9.28
N VAL A 266 50.25 -5.56 -8.61
CA VAL A 266 50.17 -5.49 -7.14
C VAL A 266 49.63 -6.80 -6.58
N THR A 267 50.23 -7.33 -5.52
CA THR A 267 49.71 -8.53 -4.83
C THR A 267 48.58 -8.15 -3.88
N LEU A 268 47.40 -8.74 -4.06
CA LEU A 268 46.22 -8.53 -3.22
C LEU A 268 45.77 -9.84 -2.55
N THR A 269 45.41 -9.77 -1.27
CA THR A 269 44.96 -10.94 -0.50
C THR A 269 43.43 -10.93 -0.39
N PHE A 270 42.76 -11.88 -1.03
CA PHE A 270 41.30 -12.04 -0.94
C PHE A 270 40.89 -13.12 0.08
N PRO A 271 39.91 -12.86 0.96
CA PRO A 271 39.40 -13.87 1.87
C PRO A 271 38.61 -14.95 1.10
N ARG A 272 38.69 -16.19 1.58
CA ARG A 272 37.98 -17.34 0.97
C ARG A 272 36.48 -17.11 0.81
N ARG A 273 35.89 -16.37 1.75
CA ARG A 273 34.47 -15.98 1.77
C ARG A 273 34.32 -14.52 1.33
N VAL A 274 34.79 -14.20 0.12
CA VAL A 274 34.85 -12.83 -0.42
C VAL A 274 33.56 -12.00 -0.26
N MET A 275 32.39 -12.65 -0.31
CA MET A 275 31.09 -11.99 -0.15
C MET A 275 30.77 -11.55 1.29
N GLU A 276 31.49 -12.02 2.32
CA GLU A 276 31.36 -11.51 3.70
C GLU A 276 31.97 -10.10 3.86
N CYS A 277 32.70 -9.60 2.86
CA CYS A 277 33.25 -8.25 2.85
C CYS A 277 32.14 -7.18 2.71
N VAL A 278 32.02 -6.32 3.72
CA VAL A 278 31.03 -5.22 3.78
C VAL A 278 31.21 -4.24 2.61
N ASP A 279 32.43 -3.93 2.19
CA ASP A 279 32.68 -2.98 1.09
C ASP A 279 32.15 -3.48 -0.25
N ILE A 280 32.26 -4.78 -0.52
CA ILE A 280 31.75 -5.41 -1.75
C ILE A 280 30.23 -5.39 -1.74
N CYS A 281 29.59 -5.82 -0.65
CA CYS A 281 28.13 -5.86 -0.55
C CYS A 281 27.49 -4.46 -0.52
N SER A 282 28.07 -3.51 0.22
CA SER A 282 27.58 -2.12 0.30
C SER A 282 27.79 -1.36 -1.02
N THR A 283 28.93 -1.54 -1.71
CA THR A 283 29.15 -0.93 -3.03
C THR A 283 28.19 -1.50 -4.07
N ALA A 284 27.96 -2.81 -4.06
CA ALA A 284 26.96 -3.45 -4.92
C ALA A 284 25.53 -2.92 -4.69
N ASP A 285 25.17 -2.62 -3.44
CA ASP A 285 23.90 -2.01 -3.08
C ASP A 285 23.80 -0.55 -3.56
N ARG A 286 24.84 0.27 -3.32
CA ARG A 286 24.91 1.67 -3.81
C ARG A 286 24.79 1.77 -5.34
N LEU A 287 25.40 0.82 -6.06
CA LEU A 287 25.37 0.75 -7.53
C LEU A 287 24.12 0.06 -8.10
N GLY A 288 23.19 -0.38 -7.25
CA GLY A 288 21.94 -1.03 -7.69
C GLY A 288 22.12 -2.37 -8.41
N LEU A 289 23.24 -3.07 -8.18
CA LEU A 289 23.57 -4.31 -8.91
C LEU A 289 22.71 -5.48 -8.43
N SER A 290 22.23 -6.32 -9.36
CA SER A 290 21.57 -7.59 -9.04
C SER A 290 22.56 -8.61 -8.48
N ASP A 291 22.09 -9.58 -7.69
CA ASP A 291 22.95 -10.63 -7.10
C ASP A 291 23.79 -11.35 -8.18
N ASN A 292 23.19 -11.61 -9.35
CA ASN A 292 23.87 -12.23 -10.48
C ASN A 292 25.00 -11.35 -11.05
N GLN A 293 24.78 -10.03 -11.21
CA GLN A 293 25.81 -9.11 -11.67
C GLN A 293 26.98 -9.02 -10.67
N VAL A 294 26.69 -8.99 -9.38
CA VAL A 294 27.70 -8.96 -8.32
C VAL A 294 28.53 -10.24 -8.29
N THR A 295 27.87 -11.41 -8.33
CA THR A 295 28.58 -12.69 -8.42
C THR A 295 29.45 -12.75 -9.67
N ALA A 296 28.93 -12.36 -10.84
CA ALA A 296 29.66 -12.39 -12.10
C ALA A 296 30.87 -11.44 -12.09
N LEU A 297 30.70 -10.20 -11.61
CA LEU A 297 31.76 -9.20 -11.52
C LEU A 297 32.89 -9.68 -10.61
N VAL A 298 32.58 -10.09 -9.38
CA VAL A 298 33.61 -10.58 -8.43
C VAL A 298 34.28 -11.86 -8.94
N SER A 299 33.54 -12.78 -9.56
CA SER A 299 34.12 -13.96 -10.20
C SER A 299 35.07 -13.61 -11.36
N ALA A 300 34.75 -12.60 -12.16
CA ALA A 300 35.60 -12.13 -13.24
C ALA A 300 36.88 -11.46 -12.71
N THR A 301 36.77 -10.60 -11.69
CA THR A 301 37.91 -9.97 -11.02
C THR A 301 38.86 -11.00 -10.41
N LEU A 302 38.34 -12.02 -9.70
CA LEU A 302 39.15 -13.10 -9.14
C LEU A 302 39.87 -13.90 -10.22
N LYS A 303 39.19 -14.25 -11.33
CA LYS A 303 39.82 -14.92 -12.47
C LYS A 303 40.90 -14.08 -13.14
N ALA A 304 40.68 -12.77 -13.29
CA ALA A 304 41.66 -11.84 -13.86
C ALA A 304 42.93 -11.75 -12.98
N GLY A 305 42.78 -11.83 -11.66
CA GLY A 305 43.89 -11.96 -10.71
C GLY A 305 44.53 -13.36 -10.64
N GLY A 306 44.23 -14.27 -11.58
CA GLY A 306 44.79 -15.63 -11.61
C GLY A 306 44.25 -16.57 -10.53
N ALA A 307 43.17 -16.20 -9.85
CA ALA A 307 42.64 -16.96 -8.72
C ALA A 307 41.71 -18.10 -9.17
N ASP A 308 41.89 -19.27 -8.57
CA ASP A 308 41.07 -20.46 -8.77
C ASP A 308 39.74 -20.34 -8.00
N LEU A 309 38.61 -20.29 -8.71
CA LEU A 309 37.29 -20.05 -8.12
C LEU A 309 36.81 -21.18 -7.21
N ASP A 310 37.26 -22.43 -7.39
CA ASP A 310 36.83 -23.56 -6.55
C ASP A 310 37.34 -23.43 -5.10
N LYS A 311 38.35 -22.57 -4.90
CA LYS A 311 38.83 -22.19 -3.56
C LYS A 311 37.89 -21.21 -2.87
N PHE A 312 37.10 -20.41 -3.60
CA PHE A 312 36.24 -19.36 -3.02
C PHE A 312 34.81 -19.84 -2.76
N VAL A 313 34.20 -19.31 -1.71
CA VAL A 313 32.77 -19.52 -1.43
C VAL A 313 31.97 -18.45 -2.17
N ILE A 314 31.79 -18.65 -3.49
CA ILE A 314 31.10 -17.71 -4.38
C ILE A 314 29.94 -18.37 -5.12
N SER A 315 28.74 -17.82 -4.97
CA SER A 315 27.53 -18.20 -5.70
C SER A 315 26.49 -17.08 -5.56
N THR A 316 25.50 -17.05 -6.43
CA THR A 316 24.40 -16.06 -6.38
C THR A 316 23.63 -16.12 -5.06
N SER A 317 23.37 -17.32 -4.54
CA SER A 317 22.77 -17.53 -3.21
C SER A 317 23.69 -17.11 -2.06
N THR A 318 25.01 -17.22 -2.20
CA THR A 318 25.96 -16.71 -1.21
C THR A 318 26.03 -15.19 -1.23
N THR A 319 26.06 -14.57 -2.41
CA THR A 319 25.99 -13.11 -2.58
C THR A 319 24.71 -12.56 -1.94
N ARG A 320 23.54 -13.13 -2.27
CA ARG A 320 22.26 -12.71 -1.69
C ARG A 320 22.25 -12.76 -0.16
N ARG A 321 22.68 -13.88 0.43
CA ARG A 321 22.70 -14.05 1.90
C ARG A 321 23.60 -13.02 2.58
N ASN A 322 24.82 -12.83 2.09
CA ASN A 322 25.72 -11.86 2.68
C ASN A 322 25.22 -10.43 2.53
N ARG A 323 24.66 -10.03 1.38
CA ARG A 323 24.04 -8.71 1.21
C ARG A 323 22.91 -8.47 2.22
N MET A 324 22.05 -9.47 2.47
CA MET A 324 21.01 -9.36 3.50
C MET A 324 21.60 -9.18 4.91
N LEU A 325 22.65 -9.94 5.27
CA LEU A 325 23.35 -9.78 6.55
C LEU A 325 24.04 -8.41 6.67
N THR A 326 24.74 -7.95 5.64
CA THR A 326 25.38 -6.63 5.58
C THR A 326 24.36 -5.50 5.78
N ARG A 327 23.20 -5.55 5.09
CA ARG A 327 22.12 -4.58 5.29
C ARG A 327 21.58 -4.59 6.71
N TYR A 328 21.41 -5.76 7.31
CA TYR A 328 20.97 -5.89 8.70
C TYR A 328 21.98 -5.26 9.66
N HIS A 329 23.28 -5.56 9.53
CA HIS A 329 24.33 -4.96 10.35
C HIS A 329 24.40 -3.43 10.20
N ILE A 330 24.40 -2.92 8.96
CA ILE A 330 24.37 -1.48 8.69
C ILE A 330 23.12 -0.82 9.31
N SER A 331 21.96 -1.50 9.27
CA SER A 331 20.74 -1.00 9.93
C SER A 331 20.89 -0.94 11.45
N GLN A 332 21.51 -1.93 12.08
CA GLN A 332 21.76 -1.93 13.53
C GLN A 332 22.74 -0.82 13.92
N GLU A 333 23.80 -0.59 13.15
CA GLU A 333 24.74 0.52 13.34
C GLU A 333 24.03 1.87 13.23
N TYR A 334 23.16 2.06 12.22
CA TYR A 334 22.37 3.30 12.07
C TYR A 334 21.31 3.51 13.15
N MET A 335 20.78 2.45 13.76
CA MET A 335 19.87 2.54 14.89
C MET A 335 20.65 2.92 16.16
N ALA A 336 21.76 2.23 16.44
CA ALA A 336 22.62 2.52 17.59
C ALA A 336 23.12 3.97 17.58
N ALA A 337 23.69 4.44 16.47
CA ALA A 337 24.18 5.82 16.32
C ALA A 337 23.06 6.86 16.46
N PHE A 338 21.83 6.54 16.06
CA PHE A 338 20.67 7.42 16.25
C PHE A 338 20.19 7.45 17.71
N SER A 339 20.31 6.34 18.43
CA SER A 339 19.98 6.25 19.87
C SER A 339 20.96 7.01 20.78
N GLU A 340 22.14 7.39 20.29
CA GLU A 340 23.11 8.21 21.04
C GLU A 340 22.67 9.68 21.15
N ASP A 341 22.08 10.24 20.10
CA ASP A 341 21.52 11.61 20.08
C ASP A 341 20.12 11.64 19.41
N PRO A 342 19.08 11.16 20.12
CA PRO A 342 17.70 11.19 19.62
C PRO A 342 17.10 12.61 19.76
N PRO A 343 16.25 13.03 18.82
CA PRO A 343 15.65 14.36 18.87
C PRO A 343 14.72 14.52 20.09
N LYS A 344 14.92 15.58 20.88
CA LYS A 344 14.09 15.91 22.06
C LYS A 344 12.58 15.97 21.76
N TYR A 345 12.24 16.49 20.59
CA TYR A 345 10.88 16.52 20.05
C TYR A 345 10.96 16.16 18.57
N ALA A 346 10.04 15.32 18.11
CA ALA A 346 9.99 14.89 16.71
C ALA A 346 8.58 14.97 16.13
N ALA A 347 8.50 15.25 14.84
CA ALA A 347 7.31 15.04 14.04
C ALA A 347 7.45 13.69 13.31
N LEU A 348 6.45 12.82 13.44
CA LEU A 348 6.33 11.59 12.64
C LEU A 348 5.69 11.95 11.30
N HIS A 349 6.26 11.46 10.20
CA HIS A 349 5.70 11.57 8.85
C HIS A 349 5.50 10.18 8.28
N TRP A 350 4.40 9.98 7.55
CA TRP A 350 4.19 8.75 6.77
C TRP A 350 3.52 9.04 5.43
N ASP A 351 3.96 8.34 4.38
CA ASP A 351 3.39 8.44 3.02
C ASP A 351 3.29 7.04 2.38
N GLY A 352 2.18 6.80 1.69
CA GLY A 352 1.83 5.51 1.11
C GLY A 352 2.13 5.44 -0.39
N LYS A 353 2.70 4.33 -0.84
CA LYS A 353 2.92 4.07 -2.26
C LYS A 353 2.76 2.60 -2.62
N MET A 354 1.81 2.33 -3.51
CA MET A 354 1.71 1.07 -4.25
C MET A 354 2.98 0.84 -5.10
N LEU A 355 3.74 -0.21 -4.79
CA LEU A 355 4.89 -0.67 -5.56
C LEU A 355 4.61 -2.07 -6.13
N ARG A 356 5.13 -2.35 -7.33
CA ARG A 356 5.08 -3.70 -7.90
C ARG A 356 6.20 -4.55 -7.32
N ASP A 357 5.87 -5.77 -6.91
CA ASP A 357 6.89 -6.75 -6.59
C ASP A 357 7.50 -7.27 -7.90
N VAL A 358 8.76 -6.91 -8.14
CA VAL A 358 9.55 -7.31 -9.31
C VAL A 358 10.35 -8.61 -9.06
N LEU A 359 10.37 -9.09 -7.81
CA LEU A 359 11.20 -10.21 -7.35
C LEU A 359 10.40 -11.42 -6.84
N GLY A 360 9.11 -11.25 -6.54
CA GLY A 360 8.18 -12.30 -6.11
C GLY A 360 7.84 -13.31 -7.21
N SER A 361 7.28 -14.46 -6.79
CA SER A 361 6.91 -15.56 -7.71
C SER A 361 5.79 -15.19 -8.68
N ASP A 362 4.96 -14.21 -8.33
CA ASP A 362 3.96 -13.58 -9.20
C ASP A 362 4.38 -12.13 -9.45
N SER A 363 5.17 -11.85 -10.49
CA SER A 363 5.74 -10.53 -10.81
C SER A 363 4.71 -9.44 -11.26
N TRP A 364 3.47 -9.60 -10.80
CA TRP A 364 2.30 -8.77 -11.07
C TRP A 364 1.60 -8.34 -9.78
N THR A 365 1.94 -8.91 -8.62
CA THR A 365 1.42 -8.43 -7.33
C THR A 365 1.93 -7.01 -7.07
N THR A 366 1.00 -6.11 -6.79
CA THR A 366 1.28 -4.76 -6.34
C THR A 366 0.97 -4.71 -4.86
N SER A 367 1.95 -4.32 -4.05
CA SER A 367 1.83 -4.23 -2.60
C SER A 367 1.91 -2.77 -2.17
N GLU A 368 1.16 -2.42 -1.14
CA GLU A 368 1.25 -1.09 -0.54
C GLU A 368 2.55 -1.02 0.29
N THR A 369 3.29 0.08 0.15
CA THR A 369 4.50 0.32 0.95
C THR A 369 4.39 1.68 1.63
N LEU A 370 4.81 1.75 2.88
CA LEU A 370 4.67 2.94 3.71
C LEU A 370 6.04 3.49 4.04
N ALA A 371 6.41 4.65 3.50
CA ALA A 371 7.62 5.34 3.92
C ALA A 371 7.33 6.03 5.27
N VAL A 372 8.07 5.68 6.32
CA VAL A 372 7.90 6.25 7.66
C VAL A 372 9.20 6.91 8.11
N LEU A 373 9.14 8.19 8.47
CA LEU A 373 10.30 9.00 8.85
C LEU A 373 9.98 9.97 9.99
N VAL A 374 11.01 10.42 10.70
CA VAL A 374 10.87 11.42 11.77
C VAL A 374 11.76 12.64 11.52
N SER A 375 11.22 13.84 11.67
CA SER A 375 12.00 15.09 11.64
C SER A 375 12.10 15.69 13.04
N GLY A 376 13.31 16.07 13.45
CA GLY A 376 13.59 16.63 14.77
C GLY A 376 14.80 17.56 14.72
N PRO A 377 14.60 18.88 14.50
CA PRO A 377 15.68 19.86 14.50
C PRO A 377 16.35 19.98 15.89
N PRO A 378 17.66 20.30 15.98
CA PRO A 378 18.55 20.62 14.87
C PRO A 378 19.18 19.39 14.19
N ALA A 379 19.15 18.21 14.82
CA ALA A 379 19.87 17.02 14.35
C ALA A 379 19.30 16.39 13.07
N TYR A 380 17.96 16.35 12.94
CA TYR A 380 17.26 15.71 11.82
C TYR A 380 16.29 16.67 11.13
N PRO A 381 16.76 17.76 10.49
CA PRO A 381 15.90 18.80 9.92
C PRO A 381 15.21 18.34 8.63
N GLU A 382 15.90 17.54 7.79
CA GLU A 382 15.34 16.99 6.55
C GLU A 382 14.65 15.62 6.76
N GLY A 383 14.72 15.08 7.99
CA GLY A 383 14.08 13.83 8.40
C GLY A 383 14.98 12.59 8.35
N LYS A 384 14.80 11.68 9.31
CA LYS A 384 15.43 10.36 9.39
C LYS A 384 14.41 9.30 8.98
N LEU A 385 14.68 8.57 7.91
CA LEU A 385 13.89 7.40 7.51
C LEU A 385 14.02 6.30 8.57
N LEU A 386 12.89 5.85 9.13
CA LEU A 386 12.84 4.74 10.09
C LEU A 386 12.66 3.39 9.39
N GLY A 387 11.91 3.37 8.28
CA GLY A 387 11.67 2.17 7.49
C GLY A 387 10.75 2.41 6.29
N VAL A 388 10.65 1.38 5.43
CA VAL A 388 9.69 1.31 4.32
C VAL A 388 8.97 -0.05 4.35
N PRO A 389 8.16 -0.35 5.39
CA PRO A 389 7.41 -1.60 5.48
C PRO A 389 6.45 -1.78 4.32
N VAL A 390 6.30 -3.05 3.89
CA VAL A 390 5.19 -3.49 3.05
C VAL A 390 4.00 -3.73 3.96
N ILE A 391 2.82 -3.21 3.62
CA ILE A 391 1.60 -3.34 4.42
C ILE A 391 0.49 -4.04 3.62
N ASP A 392 -0.31 -4.88 4.30
CA ASP A 392 -1.34 -5.71 3.67
C ASP A 392 -2.53 -4.91 3.11
N SER A 393 -2.69 -3.64 3.53
CA SER A 393 -3.74 -2.75 3.03
C SER A 393 -3.38 -1.28 3.22
N SER A 394 -3.91 -0.42 2.35
CA SER A 394 -3.85 1.05 2.48
C SER A 394 -4.85 1.63 3.49
N THR A 395 -5.22 0.87 4.51
CA THR A 395 -6.15 1.33 5.56
C THR A 395 -5.41 2.11 6.64
N GLY A 396 -6.09 3.09 7.25
CA GLY A 396 -5.51 3.87 8.36
C GLY A 396 -5.07 3.04 9.56
N THR A 397 -5.70 1.87 9.77
CA THR A 397 -5.30 0.90 10.79
C THR A 397 -3.94 0.30 10.48
N ALA A 398 -3.76 -0.30 9.30
CA ALA A 398 -2.47 -0.88 8.89
C ALA A 398 -1.36 0.18 8.80
N GLN A 399 -1.70 1.40 8.39
CA GLN A 399 -0.75 2.53 8.36
C GLN A 399 -0.33 2.98 9.77
N ALA A 400 -1.26 3.01 10.74
CA ALA A 400 -0.93 3.33 12.13
C ALA A 400 -0.10 2.22 12.80
N GLU A 401 -0.50 0.96 12.63
CA GLU A 401 0.20 -0.21 13.19
C GLU A 401 1.66 -0.25 12.70
N ALA A 402 1.89 -0.25 11.38
CA ALA A 402 3.25 -0.26 10.81
C ALA A 402 4.09 0.98 11.18
N SER A 403 3.45 2.13 11.44
CA SER A 403 4.16 3.32 11.93
C SER A 403 4.53 3.22 13.41
N MET A 404 3.65 2.62 14.23
CA MET A 404 3.90 2.43 15.66
C MET A 404 4.96 1.35 15.91
N ASP A 405 4.92 0.24 15.16
CA ASP A 405 5.95 -0.81 15.21
C ASP A 405 7.36 -0.23 14.99
N LEU A 406 7.50 0.73 14.06
CA LEU A 406 8.75 1.45 13.82
C LEU A 406 9.08 2.46 14.94
N LEU A 407 8.10 3.17 15.50
CA LEU A 407 8.35 4.04 16.65
C LEU A 407 8.83 3.25 17.88
N GLU A 408 8.26 2.07 18.12
CA GLU A 408 8.66 1.18 19.21
C GLU A 408 10.06 0.60 18.97
N ALA A 409 10.33 0.08 17.78
CA ALA A 409 11.64 -0.47 17.41
C ALA A 409 12.78 0.56 17.50
N TRP A 410 12.50 1.85 17.27
CA TRP A 410 13.48 2.94 17.40
C TRP A 410 13.42 3.68 18.75
N GLY A 411 12.54 3.28 19.68
CA GLY A 411 12.41 3.90 21.02
C GLY A 411 11.86 5.33 21.01
N LEU A 412 11.13 5.73 19.95
CA LEU A 412 10.72 7.12 19.69
C LEU A 412 9.33 7.49 20.17
N THR A 413 8.52 6.53 20.64
CA THR A 413 7.14 6.77 21.12
C THR A 413 7.05 7.92 22.12
N GLY A 414 8.06 8.07 22.99
CA GLY A 414 8.18 9.13 24.00
C GLY A 414 8.43 10.55 23.47
N VAL A 415 8.92 10.75 22.23
CA VAL A 415 9.33 12.08 21.71
C VAL A 415 8.48 12.65 20.57
N ILE A 416 7.56 11.86 19.99
CA ILE A 416 6.63 12.33 18.95
C ILE A 416 5.65 13.40 19.48
N THR A 417 5.83 14.65 19.08
CA THR A 417 4.95 15.78 19.42
C THR A 417 4.02 16.19 18.27
N ALA A 418 4.29 15.74 17.03
CA ALA A 418 3.50 16.08 15.86
C ALA A 418 3.38 14.91 14.88
N LEU A 419 2.30 14.93 14.09
CA LEU A 419 1.98 13.96 13.04
C LEU A 419 1.82 14.70 11.71
N VAL A 420 2.56 14.29 10.67
CA VAL A 420 2.55 14.88 9.33
C VAL A 420 2.05 13.85 8.33
N PHE A 421 0.96 14.16 7.64
CA PHE A 421 0.25 13.19 6.81
C PHE A 421 -0.55 13.87 5.70
N ASP A 422 -0.82 13.15 4.62
CA ASP A 422 -1.71 13.60 3.57
C ASP A 422 -3.18 13.59 4.03
N THR A 423 -4.07 14.34 3.38
CA THR A 423 -5.47 14.46 3.83
C THR A 423 -6.38 13.37 3.26
N THR A 424 -5.85 12.20 2.89
CA THR A 424 -6.67 11.05 2.50
C THR A 424 -7.55 10.57 3.66
N THR A 425 -8.65 9.87 3.35
CA THR A 425 -9.57 9.35 4.37
C THR A 425 -8.93 8.26 5.24
N SER A 426 -7.95 7.51 4.72
CA SER A 426 -7.15 6.55 5.47
C SER A 426 -6.28 7.23 6.52
N ASN A 427 -5.76 8.44 6.27
CA ASN A 427 -4.95 9.17 7.25
C ASN A 427 -5.77 10.06 8.19
N SER A 428 -6.72 10.84 7.64
CA SER A 428 -7.48 11.88 8.35
C SER A 428 -8.84 11.43 8.93
N GLY A 429 -9.25 10.17 8.72
CA GLY A 429 -10.57 9.68 9.11
C GLY A 429 -10.87 9.78 10.62
N VAL A 430 -11.99 10.42 10.98
CA VAL A 430 -12.38 10.75 12.38
C VAL A 430 -12.44 9.53 13.33
N HIS A 431 -12.69 8.32 12.81
CA HIS A 431 -12.85 7.09 13.61
C HIS A 431 -11.78 6.02 13.39
N ARG A 432 -11.10 6.02 12.23
CA ARG A 432 -10.13 4.99 11.81
C ARG A 432 -8.98 5.55 10.96
N GLY A 433 -8.79 6.86 10.99
CA GLY A 433 -7.67 7.52 10.32
C GLY A 433 -6.38 7.20 11.06
N ALA A 434 -5.28 6.99 10.33
CA ALA A 434 -3.98 6.67 10.90
C ALA A 434 -3.56 7.68 11.97
N ALA A 435 -3.74 8.98 11.71
CA ALA A 435 -3.41 10.04 12.67
C ALA A 435 -4.21 9.94 13.98
N LYS A 436 -5.48 9.50 13.89
CA LYS A 436 -6.35 9.35 15.05
C LYS A 436 -5.97 8.14 15.91
N LEU A 437 -5.60 7.04 15.25
CA LEU A 437 -5.15 5.82 15.91
C LEU A 437 -3.77 6.02 16.56
N LEU A 438 -2.85 6.71 15.88
CA LEU A 438 -1.54 7.08 16.42
C LEU A 438 -1.66 8.01 17.64
N GLU A 439 -2.53 9.02 17.62
CA GLU A 439 -2.81 9.85 18.82
C GLU A 439 -3.28 8.99 20.02
N GLN A 440 -4.13 7.98 19.75
CA GLN A 440 -4.64 7.08 20.79
C GLN A 440 -3.58 6.11 21.32
N GLN A 441 -2.73 5.56 20.45
CA GLN A 441 -1.65 4.64 20.83
C GLN A 441 -0.51 5.36 21.57
N LEU A 442 -0.22 6.62 21.22
CA LEU A 442 0.76 7.46 21.93
C LEU A 442 0.24 7.98 23.29
N ASP A 443 -1.05 7.77 23.62
CA ASP A 443 -1.75 8.22 24.82
C ASP A 443 -1.53 9.69 25.19
N ARG A 444 -1.43 10.57 24.18
CA ARG A 444 -1.22 12.01 24.40
C ARG A 444 -1.68 12.88 23.25
N LYS A 445 -1.78 14.18 23.51
CA LYS A 445 -2.01 15.19 22.47
C LYS A 445 -0.75 15.46 21.67
N VAL A 446 -0.92 15.47 20.35
CA VAL A 446 0.10 15.73 19.33
C VAL A 446 -0.48 16.68 18.28
N PHE A 447 0.36 17.52 17.69
CA PHE A 447 -0.07 18.44 16.62
C PHE A 447 -0.38 17.68 15.33
N TYR A 448 -1.51 17.98 14.70
CA TYR A 448 -1.86 17.41 13.39
C TYR A 448 -1.44 18.39 12.29
N LEU A 449 -0.39 18.04 11.55
CA LEU A 449 0.22 18.85 10.50
C LEU A 449 -0.17 18.29 9.12
N ALA A 450 -1.40 18.58 8.71
CA ALA A 450 -1.93 18.15 7.43
C ALA A 450 -1.10 18.68 6.24
N CYS A 451 -0.84 17.83 5.25
CA CYS A 451 -0.02 18.20 4.09
C CYS A 451 -0.73 19.21 3.18
N ARG A 452 -0.35 20.49 3.29
CA ARG A 452 -0.88 21.60 2.47
C ARG A 452 -0.72 21.37 0.96
N HIS A 453 0.36 20.70 0.53
CA HIS A 453 0.56 20.29 -0.86
C HIS A 453 -0.54 19.33 -1.36
N HIS A 454 -0.92 18.32 -0.58
CA HIS A 454 -2.01 17.39 -0.96
C HIS A 454 -3.35 18.13 -1.09
N ILE A 455 -3.62 19.09 -0.19
CA ILE A 455 -4.84 19.90 -0.23
C ILE A 455 -4.88 20.71 -1.53
N LEU A 456 -3.78 21.37 -1.90
CA LEU A 456 -3.65 22.09 -3.17
C LEU A 456 -3.85 21.17 -4.39
N GLU A 457 -3.28 19.95 -4.40
CA GLU A 457 -3.55 18.94 -5.43
C GLU A 457 -5.06 18.68 -5.62
N VAL A 458 -5.82 18.57 -4.52
CA VAL A 458 -7.27 18.40 -4.56
C VAL A 458 -7.98 19.65 -5.11
N LEU A 459 -7.49 20.86 -4.83
CA LEU A 459 -8.06 22.10 -5.36
C LEU A 459 -7.92 22.18 -6.89
N VAL A 460 -6.71 21.98 -7.43
CA VAL A 460 -6.51 22.01 -8.90
C VAL A 460 -7.24 20.87 -9.60
N GLY A 461 -7.35 19.70 -8.97
CA GLY A 461 -8.17 18.60 -9.46
C GLY A 461 -9.64 18.98 -9.63
N ALA A 462 -10.19 19.78 -8.71
CA ALA A 462 -11.58 20.24 -8.78
C ALA A 462 -11.80 21.35 -9.81
N VAL A 463 -10.85 22.27 -9.97
CA VAL A 463 -10.89 23.27 -11.05
C VAL A 463 -10.83 22.58 -12.42
N TRP A 464 -9.96 21.57 -12.56
CA TRP A 464 -9.90 20.76 -13.77
C TRP A 464 -11.21 20.01 -14.03
N GLU A 465 -11.77 19.32 -13.03
CA GLU A 465 -13.04 18.58 -13.16
C GLU A 465 -14.23 19.50 -13.48
N ASN A 466 -14.21 20.75 -13.00
CA ASN A 466 -15.20 21.76 -13.32
C ASN A 466 -15.12 22.25 -14.78
N LEU A 467 -13.92 22.58 -15.29
CA LEU A 467 -13.75 23.15 -16.63
C LEU A 467 -13.76 22.10 -17.76
N PHE A 468 -13.12 20.95 -17.53
CA PHE A 468 -12.87 19.91 -18.54
C PHE A 468 -13.61 18.59 -18.27
N GLY A 469 -14.38 18.51 -17.18
CA GLY A 469 -15.11 17.32 -16.79
C GLY A 469 -14.25 16.23 -16.13
N LYS A 470 -14.92 15.18 -15.66
CA LYS A 470 -14.27 14.06 -14.94
C LYS A 470 -13.63 13.07 -15.91
N VAL A 471 -12.30 13.03 -15.92
CA VAL A 471 -11.54 11.99 -16.63
C VAL A 471 -11.63 10.66 -15.87
N LYS A 472 -12.20 9.63 -16.51
CA LYS A 472 -12.34 8.26 -15.96
C LYS A 472 -11.23 7.30 -16.41
N SER A 473 -10.37 7.72 -17.32
CA SER A 473 -9.25 6.92 -17.86
C SER A 473 -8.02 6.98 -16.92
N PRO A 474 -7.22 5.90 -16.80
CA PRO A 474 -5.95 5.91 -16.07
C PRO A 474 -4.96 6.97 -16.58
N GLU A 475 -4.95 7.19 -17.90
CA GLU A 475 -4.21 8.25 -18.58
C GLU A 475 -5.15 9.41 -18.95
N ASN A 476 -4.68 10.66 -18.87
CA ASN A 476 -5.48 11.80 -19.32
C ASN A 476 -5.46 11.93 -20.86
N PRO A 477 -6.61 11.87 -21.56
CA PRO A 477 -6.66 12.03 -23.02
C PRO A 477 -6.06 13.35 -23.50
N TRP A 478 -6.30 14.45 -22.80
CA TRP A 478 -5.72 15.76 -23.09
C TRP A 478 -4.20 15.76 -23.06
N PHE A 479 -3.63 15.11 -22.03
CA PHE A 479 -2.17 15.04 -21.86
C PHE A 479 -1.53 14.03 -22.82
N LYS A 480 -2.29 13.01 -23.22
CA LYS A 480 -1.87 12.08 -24.27
C LYS A 480 -1.75 12.80 -25.61
N HIS A 481 -2.81 13.46 -26.06
CA HIS A 481 -2.80 14.22 -27.31
C HIS A 481 -1.69 15.28 -27.33
N PHE A 482 -1.58 16.10 -26.27
CA PHE A 482 -0.50 17.08 -26.15
C PHE A 482 0.91 16.46 -26.16
N LYS A 483 1.09 15.28 -25.57
CA LYS A 483 2.36 14.54 -25.60
C LYS A 483 2.67 13.96 -26.99
N ASP A 484 1.65 13.45 -27.68
CA ASP A 484 1.80 12.82 -28.99
C ASP A 484 2.18 13.85 -30.07
N VAL A 485 1.70 15.11 -29.96
CA VAL A 485 2.01 16.22 -30.88
C VAL A 485 3.26 17.01 -30.47
N TRP A 486 3.81 16.80 -29.26
CA TRP A 486 4.89 17.63 -28.70
C TRP A 486 6.14 17.78 -29.58
N THR A 487 6.51 16.76 -30.37
CA THR A 487 7.69 16.81 -31.24
C THR A 487 7.55 17.79 -32.40
N ASP A 488 6.32 18.16 -32.73
CA ASP A 488 5.98 18.87 -33.96
C ASP A 488 5.70 20.36 -33.67
N LEU A 489 5.61 20.74 -32.39
CA LEU A 489 5.41 22.12 -31.93
C LEU A 489 6.69 22.96 -32.08
N THR A 490 6.55 24.18 -32.59
CA THR A 490 7.60 25.19 -32.50
C THR A 490 7.50 25.89 -31.15
N THR A 491 8.59 25.89 -30.38
CA THR A 491 8.58 26.33 -28.98
C THR A 491 8.94 27.81 -28.80
N ASP A 492 8.81 28.60 -29.85
CA ASP A 492 9.01 30.05 -29.89
C ASP A 492 7.71 30.80 -29.61
N ASN A 493 7.82 32.07 -29.21
CA ASN A 493 6.69 33.01 -29.07
C ASN A 493 5.45 32.47 -28.33
N PRO A 494 5.58 31.88 -27.12
CA PRO A 494 4.45 31.29 -26.38
C PRO A 494 3.37 32.33 -26.03
N THR A 495 2.10 31.91 -26.11
CA THR A 495 0.94 32.73 -25.72
C THR A 495 0.98 33.06 -24.22
N THR A 496 0.65 34.31 -23.87
CA THR A 496 0.66 34.83 -22.48
C THR A 496 -0.68 35.40 -22.05
N LEU A 497 -0.97 35.44 -20.75
CA LEU A 497 -2.27 35.85 -20.19
C LEU A 497 -2.54 37.35 -20.32
N SER A 498 -3.68 37.69 -20.93
CA SER A 498 -4.15 39.08 -21.13
C SER A 498 -4.90 39.62 -19.89
N ILE A 499 -4.16 39.90 -18.82
CA ILE A 499 -4.74 40.34 -17.55
C ILE A 499 -5.14 41.83 -17.64
N ARG A 500 -6.45 42.11 -17.79
CA ARG A 500 -6.99 43.49 -17.87
C ARG A 500 -7.33 44.10 -16.51
N GLN A 501 -7.74 43.30 -15.52
CA GLN A 501 -8.24 43.82 -14.24
C GLN A 501 -7.11 44.37 -13.36
N LYS A 502 -7.19 45.63 -12.92
CA LYS A 502 -6.15 46.32 -12.14
C LYS A 502 -5.68 45.54 -10.90
N TRP A 503 -6.60 44.88 -10.20
CA TRP A 503 -6.26 44.12 -8.99
C TRP A 503 -5.53 42.80 -9.30
N LEU A 504 -5.86 42.14 -10.42
CA LEU A 504 -5.12 40.97 -10.91
C LEU A 504 -3.75 41.37 -11.46
N ASN A 505 -3.59 42.56 -12.04
CA ASN A 505 -2.27 43.08 -12.41
C ASN A 505 -1.39 43.40 -11.19
N LYS A 506 -1.98 43.84 -10.06
CA LYS A 506 -1.23 43.91 -8.79
C LYS A 506 -0.77 42.51 -8.35
N LYS A 507 -1.69 41.53 -8.36
CA LYS A 507 -1.40 40.14 -8.01
C LYS A 507 -0.29 39.55 -8.90
N LYS A 508 -0.37 39.75 -10.21
CA LYS A 508 0.64 39.38 -11.21
C LYS A 508 2.04 39.85 -10.83
N LYS A 509 2.18 41.10 -10.36
CA LYS A 509 3.47 41.65 -9.89
C LYS A 509 3.95 40.93 -8.62
N GLU A 510 3.08 40.80 -7.62
CA GLU A 510 3.36 40.08 -6.36
C GLU A 510 3.81 38.63 -6.64
N CYS A 511 3.13 37.92 -7.54
CA CYS A 511 3.48 36.55 -7.94
C CYS A 511 4.84 36.47 -8.63
N LYS A 512 5.14 37.40 -9.56
CA LYS A 512 6.45 37.46 -10.23
C LYS A 512 7.58 37.70 -9.23
N GLU A 513 7.40 38.62 -8.29
CA GLU A 513 8.37 38.92 -7.23
C GLU A 513 8.67 37.67 -6.37
N ILE A 514 7.63 37.02 -5.84
CA ILE A 514 7.73 35.80 -5.03
C ILE A 514 8.43 34.67 -5.80
N LEU A 515 8.03 34.39 -7.04
CA LEU A 515 8.60 33.28 -7.81
C LEU A 515 10.05 33.53 -8.22
N GLN A 516 10.40 34.77 -8.55
CA GLN A 516 11.80 35.12 -8.83
C GLN A 516 12.68 35.05 -7.57
N GLU A 517 12.17 35.42 -6.39
CA GLU A 517 12.89 35.25 -5.12
C GLU A 517 13.17 33.78 -4.84
N ILE A 518 12.14 32.93 -4.92
CA ILE A 518 12.25 31.48 -4.70
C ILE A 518 13.21 30.82 -5.71
N LEU A 519 13.20 31.24 -6.98
CA LEU A 519 14.12 30.72 -8.00
C LEU A 519 15.58 31.19 -7.82
N ARG A 520 15.84 32.26 -7.05
CA ARG A 520 17.20 32.73 -6.68
C ARG A 520 17.74 32.11 -5.40
N SER A 521 16.94 31.33 -4.67
CA SER A 521 17.37 30.72 -3.40
C SER A 521 18.53 29.73 -3.59
N GLU A 522 19.41 29.64 -2.58
CA GLU A 522 20.59 28.76 -2.59
C GLU A 522 20.24 27.27 -2.72
N LYS A 523 19.11 26.86 -2.10
CA LYS A 523 18.50 25.54 -2.27
C LYS A 523 17.27 25.68 -3.20
N PRO A 524 17.45 25.66 -4.53
CA PRO A 524 16.34 25.87 -5.46
C PRO A 524 15.28 24.75 -5.36
N PRO A 525 14.03 25.01 -5.79
CA PRO A 525 12.98 24.01 -5.78
C PRO A 525 13.34 22.76 -6.60
N ARG A 526 12.74 21.63 -6.21
CA ARG A 526 12.69 20.38 -6.98
C ARG A 526 12.38 20.66 -8.45
N ALA A 527 12.99 19.90 -9.37
CA ALA A 527 12.99 20.20 -10.81
C ALA A 527 11.60 20.48 -11.43
N ASP A 528 10.57 19.68 -11.08
CA ASP A 528 9.20 19.87 -11.53
C ASP A 528 8.49 21.09 -10.89
N TYR A 529 8.88 21.47 -9.67
CA TYR A 529 8.40 22.69 -9.01
C TYR A 529 9.08 23.93 -9.64
N ARG A 530 10.39 23.87 -9.90
CA ARG A 530 11.13 24.88 -10.66
C ARG A 530 10.47 25.10 -12.02
N GLU A 531 10.22 24.04 -12.78
CA GLU A 531 9.53 24.13 -14.07
C GLU A 531 8.16 24.81 -13.94
N MET A 532 7.36 24.47 -12.93
CA MET A 532 6.07 25.13 -12.70
C MET A 532 6.21 26.64 -12.42
N ALA A 533 7.22 27.08 -11.68
CA ALA A 533 7.49 28.51 -11.46
C ALA A 533 7.98 29.20 -12.75
N GLU A 534 8.87 28.56 -13.50
CA GLU A 534 9.40 29.10 -14.76
C GLU A 534 8.28 29.22 -15.82
N LEU A 535 7.43 28.20 -15.97
CA LEU A 535 6.21 28.26 -16.80
C LEU A 535 5.23 29.32 -16.30
N THR A 536 5.07 29.49 -15.00
CA THR A 536 4.22 30.55 -14.44
C THR A 536 4.76 31.95 -14.77
N LEU A 537 6.08 32.15 -14.73
CA LEU A 537 6.70 33.41 -15.18
C LEU A 537 6.41 33.65 -16.68
N ILE A 538 6.62 32.64 -17.53
CA ILE A 538 6.34 32.72 -18.97
C ILE A 538 4.87 33.03 -19.25
N VAL A 539 3.92 32.32 -18.61
CA VAL A 539 2.48 32.53 -18.85
C VAL A 539 2.01 33.92 -18.40
N LEU A 540 2.71 34.52 -17.44
CA LEU A 540 2.53 35.90 -16.99
C LEU A 540 3.33 36.92 -17.82
N GLY A 541 3.94 36.52 -18.94
CA GLY A 541 4.76 37.40 -19.78
C GLY A 541 5.98 37.92 -19.02
N ASP A 542 6.81 37.02 -18.51
CA ASP A 542 8.14 37.27 -17.97
C ASP A 542 9.13 36.24 -18.52
N THR A 543 10.42 36.54 -18.40
CA THR A 543 11.49 35.63 -18.80
C THR A 543 12.12 35.01 -17.55
N PRO A 544 12.17 33.66 -17.42
CA PRO A 544 12.86 33.02 -16.31
C PRO A 544 14.37 33.34 -16.29
N LEU A 545 14.99 33.25 -15.12
CA LEU A 545 16.41 33.62 -14.91
C LEU A 545 17.39 32.85 -15.81
N ARG A 546 17.05 31.62 -16.18
CA ARG A 546 17.84 30.75 -17.07
C ARG A 546 17.54 30.95 -18.57
N GLY A 547 16.63 31.87 -18.92
CA GLY A 547 15.95 31.90 -20.21
C GLY A 547 14.76 30.95 -20.27
N ILE A 548 14.10 30.88 -21.43
CA ILE A 548 12.95 30.00 -21.67
C ILE A 548 13.44 28.61 -22.04
N HIS A 549 13.07 27.60 -21.25
CA HIS A 549 13.39 26.18 -21.47
C HIS A 549 12.13 25.33 -21.39
N TRP A 550 12.09 24.26 -22.18
CA TRP A 550 10.90 23.41 -22.30
C TRP A 550 11.20 21.93 -22.05
N SER A 551 10.79 21.41 -20.89
CA SER A 551 10.81 19.96 -20.65
C SER A 551 9.79 19.24 -21.54
N ARG A 552 10.16 18.09 -22.10
CA ARG A 552 9.24 17.24 -22.86
C ARG A 552 8.14 16.63 -21.95
N PRO A 553 6.90 16.43 -22.41
CA PRO A 553 5.85 15.77 -21.64
C PRO A 553 6.21 14.33 -21.26
N GLY A 554 6.55 14.13 -19.99
CA GLY A 554 6.85 12.82 -19.40
C GLY A 554 5.63 11.90 -19.27
N ALA A 555 5.05 11.84 -18.07
CA ALA A 555 4.10 10.79 -17.71
C ALA A 555 2.66 11.33 -17.53
N ILE A 556 1.71 10.68 -18.21
CA ILE A 556 0.34 11.17 -18.44
C ILE A 556 -0.73 10.52 -17.53
N HIS A 557 -0.30 9.79 -16.49
CA HIS A 557 -1.18 9.09 -15.56
C HIS A 557 -1.78 10.06 -14.52
N GLN A 558 -3.05 9.85 -14.16
CA GLN A 558 -3.79 10.76 -13.26
C GLN A 558 -3.14 10.95 -11.87
N ALA A 559 -2.33 9.99 -11.41
CA ALA A 559 -1.59 10.07 -10.15
C ALA A 559 -0.33 10.97 -10.20
N ARG A 560 -0.01 11.61 -11.35
CA ARG A 560 0.98 12.70 -11.43
C ARG A 560 0.24 14.03 -11.46
N TRP A 561 -0.23 14.47 -10.29
CA TRP A 561 -0.99 15.72 -10.17
C TRP A 561 -0.30 16.93 -10.82
N MET A 562 1.03 17.03 -10.72
CA MET A 562 1.82 18.12 -11.28
C MET A 562 1.71 18.23 -12.81
N ALA A 563 1.41 17.12 -13.50
CA ALA A 563 1.14 17.12 -14.93
C ALA A 563 -0.03 18.06 -15.28
N ARG A 564 -1.03 18.23 -14.40
CA ARG A 564 -2.12 19.19 -14.63
C ARG A 564 -1.60 20.61 -14.78
N ASN A 565 -0.72 21.05 -13.88
CA ASN A 565 -0.16 22.40 -13.89
C ASN A 565 0.79 22.61 -15.08
N LEU A 566 1.77 21.70 -15.24
CA LEU A 566 2.80 21.83 -16.27
C LEU A 566 2.23 21.74 -17.69
N TYR A 567 1.26 20.83 -17.91
CA TYR A 567 0.71 20.64 -19.24
C TYR A 567 -0.40 21.65 -19.53
N SER A 568 -1.23 22.09 -18.58
CA SER A 568 -2.21 23.15 -18.88
C SER A 568 -1.54 24.47 -19.28
N MET A 569 -0.39 24.81 -18.67
CA MET A 569 0.37 26.01 -19.04
C MET A 569 0.88 25.91 -20.48
N LYS A 570 1.53 24.80 -20.85
CA LYS A 570 2.02 24.57 -22.21
C LYS A 570 0.90 24.46 -23.24
N MET A 571 -0.18 23.74 -22.91
CA MET A 571 -1.37 23.60 -23.76
C MET A 571 -2.01 24.96 -24.06
N PHE A 572 -1.98 25.92 -23.12
CA PHE A 572 -2.42 27.29 -23.36
C PHE A 572 -1.42 28.08 -24.21
N MET A 573 -0.13 28.01 -23.87
CA MET A 573 0.94 28.72 -24.59
C MET A 573 0.99 28.37 -26.08
N PHE A 574 0.73 27.12 -26.42
CA PHE A 574 0.77 26.56 -27.78
C PHE A 574 -0.61 26.20 -28.33
N ALA A 575 -1.69 26.78 -27.78
CA ALA A 575 -3.06 26.36 -28.11
C ALA A 575 -3.43 26.49 -29.59
N GLU A 576 -2.87 27.50 -30.29
CA GLU A 576 -3.02 27.71 -31.73
C GLU A 576 -2.39 26.56 -32.55
N GLN A 577 -1.18 26.12 -32.19
CA GLN A 577 -0.50 24.99 -32.83
C GLN A 577 -1.13 23.63 -32.49
N LEU A 578 -1.89 23.56 -31.40
CA LEU A 578 -2.64 22.37 -30.96
C LEU A 578 -4.06 22.32 -31.55
N GLU A 579 -4.41 23.25 -32.44
CA GLU A 579 -5.71 23.33 -33.13
C GLU A 579 -6.93 23.32 -32.17
N TYR A 580 -6.76 23.84 -30.95
CA TYR A 580 -7.85 23.88 -29.98
C TYR A 580 -8.92 24.91 -30.35
N ASP A 581 -10.19 24.52 -30.18
CA ASP A 581 -11.33 25.41 -30.35
C ASP A 581 -11.34 26.57 -29.32
N GLU A 582 -12.04 27.66 -29.66
CA GLU A 582 -12.11 28.86 -28.83
C GLU A 582 -12.64 28.60 -27.41
N GLU A 583 -13.57 27.66 -27.23
CA GLU A 583 -14.11 27.29 -25.91
C GLU A 583 -13.03 26.62 -25.04
N THR A 584 -12.24 25.74 -25.65
CA THR A 584 -11.09 25.06 -25.04
C THR A 584 -9.97 26.06 -24.70
N VAL A 585 -9.66 27.00 -25.60
CA VAL A 585 -8.70 28.09 -25.33
C VAL A 585 -9.15 28.94 -24.14
N VAL A 586 -10.44 29.33 -24.08
CA VAL A 586 -10.99 30.11 -22.96
C VAL A 586 -10.94 29.33 -21.65
N LYS A 587 -11.24 28.02 -21.63
CA LYS A 587 -11.09 27.17 -20.44
C LYS A 587 -9.63 27.10 -19.97
N LEU A 588 -8.69 26.97 -20.91
CA LEU A 588 -7.26 26.97 -20.63
C LEU A 588 -6.79 28.35 -20.12
N GLU A 589 -7.28 29.46 -20.66
CA GLU A 589 -6.97 30.81 -20.16
C GLU A 589 -7.44 30.97 -18.71
N ARG A 590 -8.70 30.61 -18.42
CA ARG A 590 -9.30 30.67 -17.07
C ARG A 590 -8.53 29.80 -16.06
N LEU A 591 -8.18 28.56 -16.44
CA LEU A 591 -7.36 27.68 -15.61
C LEU A 591 -5.97 28.30 -15.34
N ASN A 592 -5.26 28.76 -16.36
CA ASN A 592 -3.91 29.29 -16.19
C ASN A 592 -3.89 30.65 -15.46
N LEU A 593 -4.95 31.44 -15.56
CA LEU A 593 -5.15 32.63 -14.73
C LEU A 593 -5.24 32.28 -13.24
N PHE A 594 -6.01 31.23 -12.90
CA PHE A 594 -6.05 30.71 -11.52
C PHE A 594 -4.70 30.15 -11.09
N LEU A 595 -4.06 29.35 -11.96
CA LEU A 595 -2.80 28.69 -11.63
C LEU A 595 -1.69 29.71 -11.36
N GLY A 596 -1.46 30.63 -12.29
CA GLY A 596 -0.34 31.56 -12.21
C GLY A 596 -0.46 32.63 -11.13
N LEU A 597 -1.69 33.10 -10.84
CA LEU A 597 -1.91 34.20 -9.88
C LEU A 597 -2.21 33.76 -8.44
N PHE A 598 -2.59 32.50 -8.23
CA PHE A 598 -3.01 32.03 -6.92
C PHE A 598 -2.39 30.68 -6.56
N TYR A 599 -2.48 29.67 -7.42
CA TYR A 599 -2.01 28.32 -7.10
C TYR A 599 -0.49 28.23 -6.98
N THR A 600 0.29 28.61 -8.00
CA THR A 600 1.75 28.42 -8.00
C THR A 600 2.44 29.16 -6.84
N PRO A 601 2.12 30.43 -6.51
CA PRO A 601 2.70 31.10 -5.34
C PRO A 601 2.32 30.42 -4.02
N MET A 602 1.09 29.90 -3.91
CA MET A 602 0.60 29.19 -2.73
C MET A 602 1.28 27.81 -2.58
N TRP A 603 1.50 27.13 -3.69
CA TRP A 603 2.27 25.88 -3.73
C TRP A 603 3.70 26.11 -3.24
N MET A 604 4.39 27.10 -3.80
CA MET A 604 5.79 27.35 -3.47
C MET A 604 6.01 27.84 -2.03
N SER A 605 5.00 28.47 -1.42
CA SER A 605 4.99 28.86 0.00
C SER A 605 4.38 27.80 0.93
N SER A 606 4.05 26.59 0.42
CA SER A 606 3.45 25.53 1.24
C SER A 606 4.43 24.86 2.21
N THR A 607 5.74 24.95 1.94
CA THR A 607 6.84 24.45 2.79
C THR A 607 7.06 25.29 4.06
N LEU A 608 6.66 26.56 4.07
CA LEU A 608 6.87 27.48 5.19
C LEU A 608 5.73 27.37 6.20
N ALA A 609 5.91 26.51 7.21
CA ALA A 609 4.92 26.30 8.28
C ALA A 609 4.61 27.58 9.09
N ALA A 610 5.61 28.44 9.31
CA ALA A 610 5.44 29.70 10.05
C ALA A 610 4.48 30.67 9.35
N ASP A 611 4.52 30.74 8.01
CA ASP A 611 3.65 31.61 7.21
C ASP A 611 2.32 30.93 6.82
N ALA A 612 2.13 29.64 7.14
CA ALA A 612 0.96 28.86 6.74
C ALA A 612 -0.38 29.52 7.14
N PRO A 613 -0.58 30.04 8.37
CA PRO A 613 -1.84 30.68 8.74
C PRO A 613 -2.17 31.91 7.89
N ALA A 614 -1.19 32.77 7.60
CA ALA A 614 -1.38 33.94 6.74
C ALA A 614 -1.61 33.55 5.29
N ASN A 615 -0.87 32.57 4.77
CA ASN A 615 -1.01 32.08 3.41
C ASN A 615 -2.41 31.50 3.18
N ASP A 616 -2.89 30.64 4.07
CA ASP A 616 -4.19 29.97 3.93
C ASP A 616 -5.34 30.99 4.06
N LEU A 617 -5.27 31.94 5.01
CA LEU A 617 -6.23 33.03 5.15
C LEU A 617 -6.23 33.96 3.93
N GLN A 618 -5.06 34.35 3.44
CA GLN A 618 -4.94 35.24 2.29
C GLN A 618 -5.46 34.56 1.02
N PHE A 619 -5.17 33.27 0.81
CA PHE A 619 -5.69 32.49 -0.30
C PHE A 619 -7.23 32.41 -0.27
N MET A 620 -7.85 32.18 0.90
CA MET A 620 -9.31 32.25 1.05
C MET A 620 -9.87 33.65 0.72
N LYS A 621 -9.26 34.72 1.25
CA LYS A 621 -9.64 36.12 0.96
C LYS A 621 -9.52 36.44 -0.54
N ASP A 622 -8.46 35.96 -1.18
CA ASP A 622 -8.22 36.09 -2.62
C ASP A 622 -9.28 35.35 -3.45
N MET A 623 -9.64 34.11 -3.09
CA MET A 623 -10.68 33.34 -3.78
C MET A 623 -12.07 33.96 -3.63
N MET A 624 -12.43 34.47 -2.44
CA MET A 624 -13.68 35.22 -2.24
C MET A 624 -13.76 36.47 -3.12
N LYS A 625 -12.63 37.14 -3.36
CA LYS A 625 -12.53 38.28 -4.29
C LYS A 625 -12.55 37.84 -5.74
N PHE A 626 -11.85 36.75 -6.08
CA PHE A 626 -11.79 36.18 -7.43
C PHE A 626 -13.14 35.69 -7.93
N LYS A 627 -14.08 35.36 -7.03
CA LYS A 627 -15.50 35.06 -7.35
C LYS A 627 -16.20 36.18 -8.16
N ARG A 628 -15.69 37.42 -8.13
CA ARG A 628 -16.18 38.55 -8.96
C ARG A 628 -15.64 38.55 -10.39
N THR A 629 -14.58 37.79 -10.65
CA THR A 629 -13.95 37.63 -11.97
C THR A 629 -14.35 36.29 -12.59
N ASP A 630 -14.21 35.21 -11.83
CA ASP A 630 -14.57 33.86 -12.24
C ASP A 630 -15.33 33.18 -11.08
N PRO A 631 -16.67 33.25 -11.07
CA PRO A 631 -17.46 32.69 -9.98
C PRO A 631 -17.42 31.16 -9.94
N GLU A 632 -17.16 30.51 -11.08
CA GLU A 632 -17.19 29.07 -11.25
C GLU A 632 -15.96 28.43 -10.59
N ILE A 633 -14.76 28.87 -11.00
CA ILE A 633 -13.48 28.41 -10.45
C ILE A 633 -13.39 28.76 -8.97
N ALA A 634 -13.71 30.01 -8.59
CA ALA A 634 -13.66 30.42 -7.20
C ALA A 634 -14.59 29.59 -6.31
N GLN A 635 -15.79 29.24 -6.79
CA GLN A 635 -16.72 28.40 -6.04
C GLN A 635 -16.25 26.95 -5.94
N ALA A 636 -15.70 26.37 -7.02
CA ALA A 636 -15.11 25.03 -6.99
C ALA A 636 -13.96 24.92 -5.97
N VAL A 637 -13.07 25.93 -5.95
CA VAL A 637 -11.95 26.02 -4.99
C VAL A 637 -12.46 26.19 -3.55
N LEU A 638 -13.35 27.17 -3.30
CA LEU A 638 -13.88 27.44 -1.96
C LEU A 638 -14.64 26.23 -1.41
N GLN A 639 -15.46 25.55 -2.21
CA GLN A 639 -16.17 24.35 -1.80
C GLN A 639 -15.21 23.20 -1.45
N LYS A 640 -14.08 23.06 -2.15
CA LYS A 640 -13.06 22.07 -1.77
C LYS A 640 -12.28 22.45 -0.52
N LEU A 641 -11.96 23.73 -0.33
CA LEU A 641 -11.37 24.23 0.93
C LEU A 641 -12.30 23.98 2.12
N GLU A 642 -13.61 24.21 1.98
CA GLU A 642 -14.60 23.96 3.04
C GLU A 642 -14.58 22.50 3.54
N ASN A 643 -14.35 21.54 2.64
CA ASN A 643 -14.19 20.13 3.01
C ASN A 643 -12.88 19.82 3.77
N HIS A 644 -11.91 20.73 3.75
CA HIS A 644 -10.60 20.60 4.42
C HIS A 644 -10.45 21.56 5.61
N ASN A 645 -11.43 22.40 5.94
CA ASN A 645 -11.34 23.37 7.06
C ASN A 645 -10.98 22.76 8.44
N TRP A 646 -11.00 21.43 8.59
CA TRP A 646 -10.61 20.74 9.81
C TRP A 646 -9.12 20.88 10.19
N TYR A 647 -8.22 21.17 9.23
CA TYR A 647 -6.79 21.39 9.55
C TYR A 647 -6.47 22.84 9.95
N LEU A 648 -7.41 23.78 9.70
CA LEU A 648 -7.30 25.20 10.02
C LEU A 648 -7.62 25.46 11.49
N THR A 649 -6.87 24.83 12.39
CA THR A 649 -7.13 24.82 13.83
C THR A 649 -6.51 26.02 14.55
N GLN A 650 -6.78 26.18 15.85
CA GLN A 650 -6.20 27.27 16.64
C GLN A 650 -4.74 26.98 17.03
N GLU A 651 -4.40 25.71 17.15
CA GLU A 651 -3.10 25.17 17.56
C GLU A 651 -1.98 25.44 16.53
N VAL A 652 -2.32 25.70 15.27
CA VAL A 652 -1.35 26.08 14.21
C VAL A 652 -1.15 27.60 14.10
N VAL A 653 -2.04 28.42 14.68
CA VAL A 653 -1.91 29.90 14.65
C VAL A 653 -0.62 30.40 15.32
N PRO A 654 -0.15 29.85 16.46
CA PRO A 654 1.13 30.23 17.06
C PRO A 654 2.36 30.10 16.15
N PHE A 655 2.30 29.34 15.05
CA PHE A 655 3.41 29.27 14.09
C PHE A 655 3.68 30.62 13.42
N ALA A 656 2.66 31.48 13.31
CA ALA A 656 2.77 32.85 12.81
C ALA A 656 3.78 33.72 13.59
N LEU A 657 4.01 33.43 14.87
CA LEU A 657 4.97 34.16 15.70
C LEU A 657 6.41 34.06 15.16
N PHE A 658 6.72 32.95 14.47
CA PHE A 658 8.02 32.69 13.85
C PHE A 658 8.12 33.18 12.41
N GLY A 659 7.02 33.61 11.78
CA GLY A 659 7.01 34.11 10.40
C GLY A 659 7.58 35.51 10.28
N SER A 660 8.32 35.81 9.21
CA SER A 660 8.81 37.17 8.92
C SER A 660 7.73 38.10 8.36
N ARG A 661 6.59 37.55 7.95
CA ARG A 661 5.49 38.27 7.30
C ARG A 661 4.56 39.03 8.23
N PHE A 662 4.60 38.72 9.53
CA PHE A 662 3.80 39.39 10.55
C PHE A 662 4.63 40.47 11.23
N SER A 663 4.06 41.67 11.37
CA SER A 663 4.66 42.73 12.17
C SER A 663 4.74 42.34 13.65
N ASP A 664 5.66 42.95 14.39
CA ASP A 664 5.80 42.70 15.84
C ASP A 664 4.49 42.98 16.60
N LYS A 665 3.69 43.93 16.12
CA LYS A 665 2.35 44.19 16.66
C LYS A 665 1.39 43.03 16.40
N GLU A 666 1.29 42.53 15.17
CA GLU A 666 0.44 41.37 14.86
C GLU A 666 0.87 40.14 15.67
N LYS A 667 2.17 39.94 15.87
CA LYS A 667 2.71 38.87 16.74
C LYS A 667 2.32 39.07 18.20
N GLN A 668 2.38 40.30 18.72
CA GLN A 668 1.89 40.63 20.07
C GLN A 668 0.38 40.38 20.20
N ASP A 669 -0.42 40.78 19.21
CA ASP A 669 -1.88 40.59 19.18
C ASP A 669 -2.24 39.09 19.12
N ILE A 670 -1.50 38.28 18.35
CA ILE A 670 -1.63 36.81 18.30
C ILE A 670 -1.26 36.18 19.66
N ALA A 671 -0.12 36.56 20.24
CA ALA A 671 0.33 36.03 21.53
C ALA A 671 -0.63 36.40 22.68
N ALA A 672 -1.13 37.64 22.70
CA ALA A 672 -2.17 38.09 23.62
C ALA A 672 -3.46 37.28 23.45
N SER A 673 -3.89 37.01 22.20
CA SER A 673 -5.07 36.20 21.90
C SER A 673 -4.93 34.73 22.33
N CYS A 674 -3.71 34.19 22.36
CA CYS A 674 -3.42 32.83 22.85
C CYS A 674 -3.37 32.74 24.39
N THR A 675 -3.21 33.85 25.10
CA THR A 675 -2.97 33.85 26.56
C THR A 675 -4.22 33.45 27.39
N PRO A 676 -5.47 33.87 27.07
CA PRO A 676 -6.68 33.46 27.78
C PRO A 676 -6.99 31.96 27.77
N LEU A 677 -6.48 31.19 26.80
CA LEU A 677 -6.68 29.74 26.75
C LEU A 677 -6.05 29.04 27.97
N ARG A 678 -4.99 29.61 28.54
CA ARG A 678 -4.25 29.01 29.66
C ARG A 678 -5.01 29.01 30.98
N SER A 679 -5.99 29.91 31.17
CA SER A 679 -6.82 29.96 32.37
C SER A 679 -8.12 29.16 32.26
N GLN A 680 -8.66 28.95 31.04
CA GLN A 680 -9.84 28.09 30.83
C GLN A 680 -9.51 26.60 30.79
N ILE A 681 -8.34 26.21 30.24
CA ILE A 681 -7.90 24.80 30.24
C ILE A 681 -7.70 24.27 31.67
N ALA A 682 -7.37 25.14 32.63
CA ALA A 682 -7.24 24.79 34.04
C ALA A 682 -8.59 24.63 34.79
N SER A 683 -9.72 24.98 34.18
CA SER A 683 -11.06 24.91 34.81
C SER A 683 -12.02 23.89 34.21
N ASP A 684 -11.81 23.45 32.96
CA ASP A 684 -12.77 22.65 32.19
C ASP A 684 -12.29 21.21 31.83
N GLU A 685 -11.69 20.48 32.78
CA GLU A 685 -11.46 19.02 32.62
C GLU A 685 -12.77 18.20 32.49
N GLY A 686 -13.94 18.82 32.68
CA GLY A 686 -15.23 18.14 32.75
C GLY A 686 -16.12 18.13 31.49
N ASN A 687 -15.84 18.88 30.42
CA ASN A 687 -16.83 19.05 29.34
C ASN A 687 -16.29 19.29 27.90
N LEU A 688 -15.67 18.26 27.31
CA LEU A 688 -15.08 18.27 25.97
C LEU A 688 -16.04 18.45 24.76
N CYS A 689 -17.34 18.71 24.98
CA CYS A 689 -18.33 18.71 23.90
C CYS A 689 -18.66 20.11 23.32
N SER A 690 -18.37 21.19 24.05
CA SER A 690 -18.77 22.58 23.69
C SER A 690 -17.81 23.30 22.73
N LEU A 691 -16.55 22.90 22.67
CA LEU A 691 -15.48 23.59 21.91
C LEU A 691 -15.64 23.53 20.37
N ARG A 692 -16.55 22.71 19.83
CA ARG A 692 -16.74 22.52 18.37
C ARG A 692 -17.37 23.71 17.62
N LEU A 693 -17.81 24.76 18.32
CA LEU A 693 -18.52 25.91 17.71
C LEU A 693 -17.69 27.21 17.60
N LEU A 694 -16.43 27.20 18.06
CA LEU A 694 -15.52 28.35 18.00
C LEU A 694 -14.66 28.57 16.71
N PRO A 695 -14.71 27.77 15.61
CA PRO A 695 -13.87 28.04 14.43
C PRO A 695 -14.02 29.42 13.78
N ARG A 696 -15.17 30.10 13.96
CA ARG A 696 -15.49 31.33 13.22
C ARG A 696 -14.88 32.64 13.77
N ARG A 697 -14.40 32.70 15.02
CA ARG A 697 -14.01 33.99 15.62
C ARG A 697 -12.54 34.39 15.46
N LEU A 698 -11.61 33.43 15.35
CA LEU A 698 -10.17 33.73 15.21
C LEU A 698 -9.73 33.95 13.76
N TRP A 699 -10.44 33.39 12.77
CA TRP A 699 -10.17 33.62 11.33
C TRP A 699 -10.90 34.85 10.75
N LEU A 700 -11.59 35.63 11.59
CA LEU A 700 -12.32 36.85 11.22
C LEU A 700 -11.75 38.14 11.88
N ILE A 701 -10.57 38.02 12.50
CA ILE A 701 -9.66 39.13 12.76
C ILE A 701 -8.69 39.19 11.57
#